data_AF-A0A853EAA0-F1
#
_entry.id   AF-A0A853EAA0-F1
#
_cell.length_a   1.000
_cell.length_b   1.000
_cell.length_c   1.000
_cell.angle_alpha   90.00
_cell.angle_beta   90.00
_cell.angle_gamma   90.00
#
_symmetry.space_group_name_H-M   'P 1'
#
loop_
_entity.id
_entity.type
_entity.pdbx_description
1 polymer ?
#
loop_
_entity_poly.entity_id
_entity_poly.type
_entity_poly.pdbx_seq_one_letter_code
_entity_poly.pdbx_strand_id
1 'polypeptide(L)'
;MIEYWPSLKNINECIRTEAEELAEYTLLAVHQPVNLLRRDKDGNNLGYAKEEDLLNHFLETPRPIPVVGKAGVGKSHIIRWLDAKLRLRQEYKDKKWHIVRIPKSASLREVLTSMLAGLEGEIFDEAREDINKVSDKRTPREIAEWLLMLMGQELRNLHERNKQDMEALKKQMAGSTPEQLKAMKPQATRLQKIHIHAEDNALPTLINDAYFKQFLLKEEHCLYRLASRLTNGATSSDLDEGEQQLQAKDLDFSFNINDLSLPARQYIQKSRLNTHEDGRKDASEILNLVLGKATQALFNQLFNFRGRSFSDLFTQIRQALHEKHMTLMVLVEDMSLITAIEDVLIDSLEREGIRDGKEVLCPVCSAIAVTDGYQGYARRRQGMLDRAKGEWVIEEVGSGREETRLRIVDFCGRYINAARFGSEALLQRWEQAADKSHWPPDWEASANGDEMAEVFGRSEQGFSLYPFNASAIYALAEAFCRDDRNELKFNPRQIINQILLRVLQHCRRDADEGRFPPPRLGDIAAPAGLRSWLFRQGFADTERAESVVALWGYPADSDATLASTLPPDVARSFDLEDLAQVLENTKSAPLVEQSVMPTRVTKVEQQVKKTVQPPKPVKPVLKEDKDTLAIRALDAAVGDWMLKGAPLEIDPARYIKSSLAFFFDKRAVAEWAGSSYRPTLWLGKSNFVAVELPNAQGNRGVHVVKFISQSEYDKRSVQLTDAAMALARFGYYRENSLTKTEDWSYPEGKTDYLIIQSFCDRWVNYALTELVKHKRNDLPLLLSEQIALADALGVIKTADGPKEVLGRLLQNSKTLSSQFRTGITKAITELRGEALAKWDDAQDAWLSLVALNDHALEGDLLLSAIQKVLKKRSNNTHAAVVKKSLSEIRPALDTAALFADCENADDFSELVTGLTQLVKSLGDSGDYPADMTPDSSTLANSLTGLTEGGVWLTILKLRGITQSEDPLRQWQLLCELDGTLINRLIFTISGWQQVNKRVLANITAYNHSHGSHQISEFRTQIESTLQELHQVLDAMQSVAGEQYDNA
;
A
#
# COMPACT_ATOMS: atom_id res chain seq x y z
N MET A 1 39.17 29.93 13.22
CA MET A 1 37.80 29.44 12.94
C MET A 1 37.21 28.60 14.06
N ILE A 2 37.94 27.62 14.65
CA ILE A 2 37.37 26.76 15.70
C ILE A 2 36.88 27.51 16.96
N GLU A 3 37.44 28.70 17.26
CA GLU A 3 36.96 29.58 18.35
C GLU A 3 35.53 30.08 18.14
N TYR A 4 35.11 30.28 16.88
CA TYR A 4 33.73 30.63 16.53
C TYR A 4 32.76 29.45 16.63
N TRP A 5 33.28 28.22 16.77
CA TRP A 5 32.46 27.04 17.02
C TRP A 5 32.26 26.86 18.52
N PRO A 6 31.02 26.92 19.04
CA PRO A 6 30.73 26.74 20.46
C PRO A 6 31.33 25.46 21.06
N SER A 7 31.85 25.52 22.29
CA SER A 7 32.35 24.33 22.98
C SER A 7 31.21 23.34 23.25
N LEU A 8 31.50 22.03 23.33
CA LEU A 8 30.46 21.02 23.62
C LEU A 8 29.74 21.30 24.94
N LYS A 9 30.47 21.81 25.95
CA LYS A 9 29.89 22.27 27.22
C LYS A 9 28.86 23.38 26.98
N ASN A 10 29.22 24.44 26.26
CA ASN A 10 28.32 25.56 26.04
C ASN A 10 27.13 25.22 25.13
N ILE A 11 27.31 24.33 24.14
CA ILE A 11 26.21 23.77 23.33
C ILE A 11 25.21 23.10 24.25
N ASN A 12 25.69 22.22 25.13
CA ASN A 12 24.85 21.53 26.10
C ASN A 12 24.27 22.47 27.15
N GLU A 13 24.75 23.70 27.34
CA GLU A 13 24.16 24.65 28.31
C GLU A 13 23.14 25.58 27.66
N CYS A 14 23.35 25.99 26.40
CA CYS A 14 22.54 27.02 25.73
C CYS A 14 21.59 26.48 24.65
N ILE A 15 21.88 25.33 24.04
CA ILE A 15 21.07 24.74 22.95
C ILE A 15 20.28 23.55 23.51
N ARG A 16 19.22 23.87 24.27
CA ARG A 16 18.32 22.86 24.87
C ARG A 16 17.03 22.74 24.05
N THR A 17 16.66 21.51 23.74
CA THR A 17 15.41 21.17 23.06
C THR A 17 14.19 21.57 23.89
N GLU A 18 14.27 21.39 25.21
CA GLU A 18 13.24 21.82 26.15
C GLU A 18 13.59 23.20 26.72
N ALA A 19 12.69 24.16 26.51
CA ALA A 19 12.88 25.50 27.02
C ALA A 19 13.09 25.49 28.54
N GLU A 20 12.45 24.58 29.28
CA GLU A 20 12.47 24.47 30.75
C GLU A 20 13.87 24.48 31.37
N GLU A 21 14.85 23.87 30.71
CA GLU A 21 16.21 23.65 31.22
C GLU A 21 17.08 24.91 31.18
N LEU A 22 16.69 25.94 30.43
CA LEU A 22 17.48 27.16 30.26
C LEU A 22 17.26 28.13 31.44
N ALA A 23 18.33 28.68 32.02
CA ALA A 23 18.19 29.80 32.96
C ALA A 23 17.51 31.03 32.30
N GLU A 24 16.88 31.91 33.08
CA GLU A 24 16.06 33.01 32.58
C GLU A 24 16.81 33.96 31.63
N TYR A 25 18.06 34.30 31.94
CA TYR A 25 18.91 35.16 31.10
C TYR A 25 19.34 34.46 29.80
N THR A 26 19.58 33.14 29.83
CA THR A 26 19.88 32.34 28.64
C THR A 26 18.64 32.18 27.76
N LEU A 27 17.47 31.96 28.37
CA LEU A 27 16.18 31.90 27.67
C LEU A 27 15.92 33.21 26.91
N LEU A 28 16.13 34.36 27.56
CA LEU A 28 15.99 35.67 26.92
C LEU A 28 17.03 35.90 25.81
N ALA A 29 18.22 35.31 25.92
CA ALA A 29 19.24 35.40 24.88
C ALA A 29 18.81 34.67 23.60
N VAL A 30 18.27 33.45 23.75
CA VAL A 30 17.85 32.61 22.63
C VAL A 30 16.42 32.83 22.15
N HIS A 31 15.67 33.72 22.82
CA HIS A 31 14.29 34.01 22.48
C HIS A 31 14.19 34.72 21.13
N GLN A 32 13.57 34.04 20.15
CA GLN A 32 13.11 34.64 18.90
C GLN A 32 11.63 34.99 19.02
N PRO A 33 11.20 36.16 18.49
CA PRO A 33 9.80 36.52 18.50
C PRO A 33 8.87 35.46 17.87
N VAL A 34 7.72 35.30 18.50
CA VAL A 34 6.68 34.33 18.21
C VAL A 34 5.56 35.00 17.41
N ASN A 35 5.11 34.34 16.33
CA ASN A 35 3.95 34.78 15.57
C ASN A 35 2.68 34.51 16.39
N LEU A 36 2.21 35.55 17.09
CA LEU A 36 1.04 35.50 17.96
C LEU A 36 -0.18 36.13 17.27
N LEU A 37 -1.21 35.33 17.09
CA LEU A 37 -2.52 35.75 16.61
C LEU A 37 -3.47 35.91 17.79
N ARG A 38 -4.13 37.07 17.90
CA ARG A 38 -5.20 37.29 18.87
C ARG A 38 -6.55 36.90 18.27
N ARG A 39 -7.34 36.11 19.00
CA ARG A 39 -8.74 35.81 18.67
C ARG A 39 -9.67 36.36 19.74
N ASP A 40 -10.85 36.82 19.35
CA ASP A 40 -11.90 37.23 20.30
C ASP A 40 -12.66 36.01 20.87
N LYS A 41 -13.68 36.28 21.69
CA LYS A 41 -14.54 35.26 22.31
C LYS A 41 -15.40 34.47 21.31
N ASP A 42 -15.70 35.08 20.16
CA ASP A 42 -16.51 34.50 19.08
C ASP A 42 -15.63 33.73 18.08
N GLY A 43 -14.29 33.73 18.30
CA GLY A 43 -13.30 33.06 17.47
C GLY A 43 -12.83 33.88 16.27
N ASN A 44 -13.22 35.15 16.16
CA ASN A 44 -12.77 36.02 15.07
C ASN A 44 -11.31 36.43 15.28
N ASN A 45 -10.55 36.49 14.18
CA ASN A 45 -9.17 36.95 14.20
C ASN A 45 -9.13 38.48 14.39
N LEU A 46 -8.51 38.93 15.49
CA LEU A 46 -8.27 40.35 15.77
C LEU A 46 -6.95 40.87 15.17
N GLY A 47 -6.15 39.98 14.59
CA GLY A 47 -4.87 40.29 13.95
C GLY A 47 -3.66 39.81 14.74
N TYR A 48 -2.49 39.98 14.13
CA TYR A 48 -1.20 39.65 14.76
C TYR A 48 -0.82 40.70 15.80
N ALA A 49 -0.27 40.23 16.92
CA ALA A 49 0.14 41.04 18.05
C ALA A 49 1.50 40.55 18.58
N LYS A 50 2.13 41.36 19.43
CA LYS A 50 3.44 41.05 20.02
C LYS A 50 3.28 40.34 21.36
N GLU A 51 4.36 39.71 21.84
CA GLU A 51 4.42 39.10 23.17
C GLU A 51 4.17 40.13 24.28
N GLU A 52 4.54 41.39 24.05
CA GLU A 52 4.27 42.48 24.97
C GLU A 52 2.76 42.73 25.13
N ASP A 53 1.98 42.55 24.07
CA ASP A 53 0.51 42.68 24.11
C ASP A 53 -0.10 41.51 24.92
N LEU A 54 0.48 40.31 24.83
CA LEU A 54 0.12 39.16 25.67
C LEU A 54 0.46 39.43 27.15
N LEU A 55 1.63 39.98 27.46
CA LEU A 55 2.03 40.35 28.82
C LEU A 55 1.08 41.39 29.42
N ASN A 56 0.77 42.44 28.66
CA ASN A 56 -0.19 43.47 29.10
C ASN A 56 -1.58 42.86 29.35
N HIS A 57 -2.06 42.02 28.42
CA HIS A 57 -3.33 41.33 28.61
C HIS A 57 -3.32 40.41 29.84
N PHE A 58 -2.22 39.71 30.11
CA PHE A 58 -2.04 38.89 31.32
C PHE A 58 -2.10 39.69 32.61
N LEU A 59 -1.51 40.88 32.65
CA LEU A 59 -1.50 41.75 33.82
C LEU A 59 -2.86 42.43 34.09
N GLU A 60 -3.61 42.75 33.03
CA GLU A 60 -4.89 43.46 33.13
C GLU A 60 -6.10 42.54 33.34
N THR A 61 -6.01 41.27 32.96
CA THR A 61 -7.13 40.32 33.00
C THR A 61 -6.98 39.34 34.17
N PRO A 62 -7.80 39.45 35.23
CA PRO A 62 -7.74 38.55 36.39
C PRO A 62 -8.47 37.22 36.12
N ARG A 63 -8.15 36.55 35.02
CA ARG A 63 -8.77 35.30 34.52
C ARG A 63 -7.73 34.40 33.84
N PRO A 64 -7.99 33.09 33.68
CA PRO A 64 -7.10 32.21 32.92
C PRO A 64 -7.12 32.55 31.43
N ILE A 65 -5.96 32.95 30.89
CA ILE A 65 -5.75 33.27 29.48
C ILE A 65 -5.18 32.04 28.77
N PRO A 66 -5.90 31.46 27.80
CA PRO A 66 -5.39 30.35 27.01
C PRO A 66 -4.41 30.85 25.94
N VAL A 67 -3.27 30.16 25.85
CA VAL A 67 -2.25 30.32 24.80
C VAL A 67 -2.15 29.01 24.02
N VAL A 68 -2.82 28.95 22.88
CA VAL A 68 -3.04 27.74 22.07
C VAL A 68 -1.96 27.61 21.01
N GLY A 69 -1.49 26.39 20.74
CA GLY A 69 -0.59 26.12 19.61
C GLY A 69 -0.40 24.62 19.39
N LYS A 70 0.18 24.23 18.26
CA LYS A 70 0.54 22.83 18.01
C LYS A 70 1.71 22.38 18.90
N ALA A 71 2.07 21.10 18.82
CA ALA A 71 3.21 20.57 19.56
C ALA A 71 4.55 21.17 19.07
N GLY A 72 5.42 21.56 20.01
CA GLY A 72 6.77 22.05 19.70
C GLY A 72 6.87 23.50 19.16
N VAL A 73 5.75 24.24 19.04
CA VAL A 73 5.73 25.60 18.48
C VAL A 73 6.24 26.70 19.42
N GLY A 74 6.60 26.36 20.66
CA GLY A 74 7.09 27.31 21.67
C GLY A 74 6.06 27.77 22.70
N LYS A 75 4.99 27.00 22.95
CA LYS A 75 3.99 27.31 23.99
C LYS A 75 4.60 27.42 25.39
N SER A 76 5.38 26.42 25.79
CA SER A 76 6.09 26.46 27.07
C SER A 76 7.13 27.58 27.07
N HIS A 77 7.79 27.84 25.94
CA HIS A 77 8.74 28.96 25.79
C HIS A 77 8.08 30.32 26.07
N ILE A 78 6.87 30.58 25.56
CA ILE A 78 6.19 31.86 25.80
C ILE A 78 5.72 32.01 27.26
N ILE A 79 5.30 30.92 27.91
CA ILE A 79 4.97 30.93 29.35
C ILE A 79 6.23 31.20 30.19
N ARG A 80 7.37 30.59 29.84
CA ARG A 80 8.66 30.90 30.49
C ARG A 80 9.12 32.32 30.21
N TRP A 81 8.88 32.84 29.01
CA TRP A 81 9.16 34.23 28.69
C TRP A 81 8.35 35.17 29.59
N LEU A 82 7.06 34.89 29.83
CA LEU A 82 6.25 35.65 30.80
C LEU A 82 6.86 35.57 32.21
N ASP A 83 7.19 34.38 32.72
CA ASP A 83 7.83 34.21 34.04
C ASP A 83 9.14 35.01 34.16
N ALA A 84 10.01 34.91 33.15
CA ALA A 84 11.27 35.64 33.10
C ALA A 84 11.05 37.16 33.07
N LYS A 85 10.06 37.67 32.33
CA LYS A 85 9.73 39.11 32.33
C LYS A 85 9.18 39.57 33.68
N LEU A 86 8.33 38.77 34.32
CA LEU A 86 7.77 39.12 35.64
C LEU A 86 8.84 39.17 36.73
N ARG A 87 9.85 38.28 36.67
CA ARG A 87 10.93 38.20 37.67
C ARG A 87 12.08 39.18 37.43
N LEU A 88 12.45 39.40 36.17
CA LEU A 88 13.68 40.13 35.83
C LEU A 88 13.46 41.61 35.51
N ARG A 89 12.25 42.05 35.18
CA ARG A 89 12.01 43.47 34.89
C ARG A 89 12.01 44.30 36.17
N GLN A 90 12.81 45.35 36.16
CA GLN A 90 12.97 46.24 37.31
C GLN A 90 11.64 46.91 37.73
N GLU A 91 10.77 47.23 36.77
CA GLU A 91 9.43 47.81 37.01
C GLU A 91 8.49 46.92 37.84
N TYR A 92 8.76 45.61 37.91
CA TYR A 92 7.93 44.65 38.63
C TYR A 92 8.53 44.17 39.95
N LYS A 93 9.78 44.54 40.25
CA LYS A 93 10.52 44.03 41.42
C LYS A 93 9.84 44.32 42.76
N ASP A 94 9.17 45.47 42.87
CA ASP A 94 8.48 45.89 44.10
C ASP A 94 7.00 45.46 44.16
N LYS A 95 6.52 44.72 43.14
CA LYS A 95 5.14 44.23 43.12
C LYS A 95 4.96 43.05 44.06
N LYS A 96 3.87 43.07 44.84
CA LYS A 96 3.51 41.99 45.78
C LYS A 96 2.82 40.84 45.05
N TRP A 97 3.59 40.05 44.32
CA TRP A 97 3.08 38.92 43.54
C TRP A 97 3.56 37.59 44.11
N HIS A 98 2.64 36.62 44.16
CA HIS A 98 2.95 35.23 44.43
C HIS A 98 2.95 34.48 43.09
N ILE A 99 4.14 34.31 42.50
CA ILE A 99 4.30 33.73 41.16
C ILE A 99 4.55 32.23 41.27
N VAL A 100 3.57 31.47 40.81
CA VAL A 100 3.60 30.01 40.71
C VAL A 100 3.75 29.63 39.24
N ARG A 101 4.92 29.08 38.88
CA ARG A 101 5.16 28.47 37.58
C ARG A 101 5.02 26.96 37.70
N ILE A 102 4.23 26.37 36.82
CA ILE A 102 4.04 24.92 36.70
C ILE A 102 4.78 24.45 35.45
N PRO A 103 5.99 23.87 35.60
CA PRO A 103 6.81 23.43 34.47
C PRO A 103 6.24 22.19 33.77
N LYS A 104 6.66 21.96 32.52
CA LYS A 104 6.26 20.79 31.71
C LYS A 104 6.68 19.45 32.33
N SER A 105 7.78 19.42 33.05
CA SER A 105 8.26 18.21 33.75
C SER A 105 7.54 17.93 35.07
N ALA A 106 6.76 18.87 35.60
CA ALA A 106 6.25 18.81 36.97
C ALA A 106 5.41 17.55 37.24
N SER A 107 5.78 16.84 38.30
CA SER A 107 4.87 15.90 38.95
C SER A 107 3.72 16.64 39.61
N LEU A 108 2.62 15.95 39.82
CA LEU A 108 1.48 16.50 40.54
C LEU A 108 1.85 16.97 41.96
N ARG A 109 2.78 16.26 42.61
CA ARG A 109 3.36 16.65 43.91
C ARG A 109 4.05 18.02 43.81
N GLU A 110 4.86 18.23 42.78
CA GLU A 110 5.56 19.49 42.55
C GLU A 110 4.59 20.63 42.23
N VAL A 111 3.50 20.37 41.49
CA VAL A 111 2.45 21.37 41.27
C VAL A 111 1.87 21.85 42.59
N LEU A 112 1.44 20.93 43.45
CA LEU A 112 0.86 21.25 44.75
C LEU A 112 1.89 21.93 45.68
N THR A 113 3.12 21.45 45.67
CA THR A 113 4.22 22.03 46.47
C THR A 113 4.55 23.45 46.02
N SER A 114 4.56 23.70 44.70
CA SER A 114 4.81 25.03 44.11
C SER A 114 3.70 26.02 44.46
N MET A 115 2.44 25.58 44.52
CA MET A 115 1.32 26.42 44.97
C MET A 115 1.39 26.78 46.46
N LEU A 116 2.03 25.93 47.27
CA LEU A 116 2.18 26.14 48.72
C LEU A 116 3.49 26.83 49.09
N ALA A 117 4.39 27.10 48.15
CA ALA A 117 5.71 27.66 48.44
C ALA A 117 5.58 29.02 49.16
N GLY A 118 6.28 29.22 50.28
CA GLY A 118 6.26 30.49 51.02
C GLY A 118 4.95 30.84 51.75
N LEU A 119 3.96 29.93 51.80
CA LEU A 119 2.76 30.08 52.63
C LEU A 119 2.98 29.43 54.00
N GLU A 120 2.65 30.11 55.08
CA GLU A 120 2.84 29.61 56.45
C GLU A 120 1.49 29.46 57.15
N GLY A 121 1.34 28.44 58.00
CA GLY A 121 0.13 28.18 58.78
C GLY A 121 -0.20 26.70 58.86
N GLU A 122 -0.85 26.30 59.96
CA GLU A 122 -1.16 24.89 60.29
C GLU A 122 -1.85 24.16 59.12
N ILE A 123 -2.78 24.81 58.43
CA ILE A 123 -3.51 24.22 57.31
C ILE A 123 -2.58 23.92 56.12
N PHE A 124 -1.60 24.78 55.84
CA PHE A 124 -0.66 24.58 54.74
C PHE A 124 0.42 23.54 55.10
N ASP A 125 0.81 23.46 56.37
CA ASP A 125 1.73 22.44 56.88
C ASP A 125 1.08 21.05 56.84
N GLU A 126 -0.20 20.94 57.24
CA GLU A 126 -0.98 19.72 57.06
C GLU A 126 -1.09 19.30 55.59
N ALA A 127 -1.37 20.25 54.69
CA ALA A 127 -1.44 19.96 53.26
C ALA A 127 -0.10 19.42 52.72
N ARG A 128 1.04 19.98 53.16
CA ARG A 128 2.38 19.48 52.80
C ARG A 128 2.63 18.06 53.31
N GLU A 129 2.22 17.74 54.54
CA GLU A 129 2.34 16.38 55.07
C GLU A 129 1.53 15.37 54.25
N ASP A 130 0.29 15.71 53.90
CA ASP A 130 -0.58 14.84 53.11
C ASP A 130 -0.02 14.62 51.70
N ILE A 131 0.54 15.66 51.06
CA ILE A 131 1.23 15.56 49.77
C ILE A 131 2.42 14.59 49.85
N ASN A 132 3.25 14.68 50.89
CA ASN A 132 4.43 13.82 51.05
C ASN A 132 4.06 12.36 51.33
N LYS A 133 3.00 12.09 52.10
CA LYS A 133 2.58 10.71 52.47
C LYS A 133 2.10 9.86 51.29
N VAL A 134 1.59 10.48 50.22
CA VAL A 134 1.00 9.79 49.05
C VAL A 134 2.08 9.25 48.12
N SER A 135 3.21 9.97 47.99
CA SER A 135 4.30 9.62 47.06
C SER A 135 5.19 8.48 47.57
N ASP A 136 5.38 8.36 48.89
CA ASP A 136 6.36 7.44 49.47
C ASP A 136 5.87 5.97 49.55
N LYS A 137 4.63 5.68 49.14
CA LYS A 137 3.98 4.38 49.45
C LYS A 137 3.62 3.51 48.25
N ARG A 138 3.69 4.01 47.01
CA ARG A 138 3.20 3.27 45.84
C ARG A 138 4.14 3.37 44.64
N THR A 139 4.35 2.25 43.97
CA THR A 139 5.14 2.21 42.74
C THR A 139 4.34 2.76 41.54
N PRO A 140 4.99 3.27 40.48
CA PRO A 140 4.31 3.67 39.24
C PRO A 140 3.37 2.59 38.69
N ARG A 141 3.78 1.33 38.79
CA ARG A 141 2.98 0.18 38.39
C ARG A 141 1.67 0.08 39.16
N GLU A 142 1.68 0.22 40.48
CA GLU A 142 0.46 0.16 41.30
C GLU A 142 -0.54 1.27 40.93
N ILE A 143 -0.02 2.46 40.60
CA ILE A 143 -0.85 3.59 40.19
C ILE A 143 -1.43 3.37 38.79
N ALA A 144 -0.64 2.84 37.85
CA ALA A 144 -1.13 2.47 36.54
C ALA A 144 -2.21 1.38 36.61
N GLU A 145 -2.05 0.40 37.51
CA GLU A 145 -3.06 -0.62 37.77
C GLU A 145 -4.36 -0.04 38.33
N TRP A 146 -4.26 0.91 39.27
CA TRP A 146 -5.43 1.60 39.81
C TRP A 146 -6.12 2.47 38.75
N LEU A 147 -5.33 3.18 37.94
CA LEU A 147 -5.85 3.98 36.84
C LEU A 147 -6.63 3.11 35.85
N LEU A 148 -6.09 1.95 35.47
CA LEU A 148 -6.74 1.00 34.56
C LEU A 148 -8.08 0.49 35.13
N MET A 149 -8.13 0.21 36.43
CA MET A 149 -9.37 -0.16 37.12
C MET A 149 -10.41 0.97 37.05
N LEU A 150 -10.00 2.21 37.32
CA LEU A 150 -10.88 3.39 37.25
C LEU A 150 -11.34 3.67 35.81
N MET A 151 -10.48 3.48 34.80
CA MET A 151 -10.87 3.55 33.40
C MET A 151 -11.95 2.52 33.05
N GLY A 152 -11.82 1.30 33.56
CA GLY A 152 -12.85 0.26 33.41
C GLY A 152 -14.19 0.68 34.00
N GLN A 153 -14.19 1.34 35.16
CA GLN A 153 -15.40 1.90 35.77
C GLN A 153 -15.97 3.06 34.95
N GLU A 154 -15.12 3.97 34.48
CA GLU A 154 -15.55 5.13 33.69
C GLU A 154 -16.08 4.75 32.30
N LEU A 155 -15.61 3.66 31.69
CA LEU A 155 -16.21 3.13 30.47
C LEU A 155 -17.65 2.64 30.70
N ARG A 156 -17.91 1.94 31.80
CA ARG A 156 -19.28 1.49 32.15
C ARG A 156 -20.20 2.70 32.39
N ASN A 157 -19.70 3.69 33.12
CA ASN A 157 -20.42 4.96 33.35
C ASN A 157 -20.69 5.70 32.03
N LEU A 158 -19.72 5.74 31.12
CA LEU A 158 -19.85 6.35 29.80
C LEU A 158 -20.90 5.61 28.95
N HIS A 159 -20.89 4.28 28.95
CA HIS A 159 -21.86 3.47 28.22
C HIS A 159 -23.29 3.72 28.70
N GLU A 160 -23.51 3.79 30.01
CA GLU A 160 -24.85 4.00 30.57
C GLU A 160 -25.41 5.40 30.22
N ARG A 161 -24.57 6.44 30.32
CA ARG A 161 -24.95 7.80 29.87
C ARG A 161 -25.23 7.83 28.37
N ASN A 162 -24.40 7.15 27.57
CA ASN A 162 -24.56 7.10 26.12
C ASN A 162 -25.85 6.38 25.69
N LYS A 163 -26.38 5.42 26.45
CA LYS A 163 -27.71 4.83 26.21
C LYS A 163 -28.80 5.88 26.31
N GLN A 164 -28.76 6.71 27.34
CA GLN A 164 -29.73 7.80 27.54
C GLN A 164 -29.64 8.83 26.41
N ASP A 165 -28.42 9.22 26.01
CA ASP A 165 -28.19 10.15 24.90
C ASP A 165 -28.68 9.57 23.56
N MET A 166 -28.47 8.27 23.32
CA MET A 166 -28.96 7.57 22.12
C MET A 166 -30.49 7.50 22.09
N GLU A 167 -31.14 7.27 23.23
CA GLU A 167 -32.61 7.31 23.33
C GLU A 167 -33.16 8.71 23.08
N ALA A 168 -32.52 9.74 23.65
CA ALA A 168 -32.88 11.13 23.41
C ALA A 168 -32.71 11.51 21.92
N LEU A 169 -31.60 11.09 21.30
CA LEU A 169 -31.36 11.33 19.87
C LEU A 169 -32.38 10.59 18.99
N LYS A 170 -32.72 9.33 19.29
CA LYS A 170 -33.77 8.59 18.57
C LYS A 170 -35.12 9.30 18.63
N LYS A 171 -35.50 9.85 19.79
CA LYS A 171 -36.72 10.65 19.95
C LYS A 171 -36.69 11.93 19.12
N GLN A 172 -35.55 12.62 19.07
CA GLN A 172 -35.38 13.81 18.22
C GLN A 172 -35.45 13.47 16.73
N MET A 173 -34.81 12.39 16.31
CA MET A 173 -34.80 11.96 14.90
C MET A 173 -36.18 11.55 14.38
N ALA A 174 -37.06 11.00 15.24
CA ALA A 174 -38.40 10.54 14.85
C ALA A 174 -39.34 11.66 14.35
N GLY A 175 -38.98 12.94 14.57
CA GLY A 175 -39.75 14.10 14.10
C GLY A 175 -38.94 15.15 13.32
N SER A 176 -37.73 14.80 12.85
CA SER A 176 -36.79 15.75 12.23
C SER A 176 -36.89 15.81 10.71
N THR A 177 -36.59 16.98 10.12
CA THR A 177 -36.51 17.17 8.66
C THR A 177 -35.24 16.57 8.06
N PRO A 178 -35.14 16.38 6.71
CA PRO A 178 -33.93 15.87 6.07
C PRO A 178 -32.66 16.69 6.34
N GLU A 179 -32.73 18.03 6.42
CA GLU A 179 -31.56 18.84 6.79
C GLU A 179 -31.15 18.63 8.25
N GLN A 180 -32.11 18.53 9.17
CA GLN A 180 -31.84 18.28 10.60
C GLN A 180 -31.21 16.90 10.80
N LEU A 181 -31.70 15.87 10.11
CA LEU A 181 -31.11 14.53 10.12
C LEU A 181 -29.66 14.54 9.61
N LYS A 182 -29.35 15.34 8.59
CA LYS A 182 -27.98 15.49 8.07
C LYS A 182 -27.06 16.18 9.09
N ALA A 183 -27.57 17.20 9.79
CA ALA A 183 -26.82 17.89 10.85
C ALA A 183 -26.58 17.00 12.09
N MET A 184 -27.49 16.07 12.40
CA MET A 184 -27.37 15.13 13.52
C MET A 184 -26.47 13.91 13.22
N LYS A 185 -26.14 13.65 11.95
CA LYS A 185 -25.33 12.48 11.54
C LYS A 185 -23.99 12.37 12.28
N PRO A 186 -23.18 13.43 12.46
CA PRO A 186 -21.92 13.34 13.20
C PRO A 186 -22.11 12.93 14.67
N GLN A 187 -23.15 13.46 15.33
CA GLN A 187 -23.50 13.09 16.70
C GLN A 187 -23.93 11.61 16.77
N ALA A 188 -24.78 11.17 15.85
CA ALA A 188 -25.21 9.78 15.77
C ALA A 188 -24.03 8.82 15.59
N THR A 189 -23.09 9.14 14.69
CA THR A 189 -21.86 8.35 14.49
C THR A 189 -21.01 8.30 15.75
N ARG A 190 -20.82 9.43 16.45
CA ARG A 190 -20.07 9.48 17.71
C ARG A 190 -20.71 8.62 18.80
N LEU A 191 -22.02 8.73 19.01
CA LEU A 191 -22.73 7.94 20.02
C LEU A 191 -22.71 6.44 19.68
N GLN A 192 -22.78 6.09 18.39
CA GLN A 192 -22.66 4.70 17.94
C GLN A 192 -21.26 4.13 18.22
N LYS A 193 -20.19 4.91 17.98
CA LYS A 193 -18.82 4.50 18.35
C LYS A 193 -18.70 4.24 19.85
N ILE A 194 -19.17 5.17 20.69
CA ILE A 194 -19.17 5.00 22.15
C ILE A 194 -19.94 3.73 22.54
N HIS A 195 -21.11 3.48 21.95
CA HIS A 195 -21.91 2.30 22.24
C HIS A 195 -21.17 0.99 21.92
N ILE A 196 -20.51 0.90 20.77
CA ILE A 196 -19.77 -0.30 20.34
C ILE A 196 -18.59 -0.60 21.27
N HIS A 197 -17.83 0.44 21.63
CA HIS A 197 -16.55 0.26 22.32
C HIS A 197 -16.68 0.27 23.85
N ALA A 198 -17.64 0.98 24.42
CA ALA A 198 -17.82 1.09 25.88
C ALA A 198 -18.75 0.02 26.48
N GLU A 199 -19.34 -0.86 25.65
CA GLU A 199 -20.17 -2.00 26.10
C GLU A 199 -19.42 -2.88 27.12
N ASP A 200 -20.11 -3.50 28.08
CA ASP A 200 -19.45 -4.24 29.17
C ASP A 200 -18.50 -5.35 28.70
N ASN A 201 -18.85 -6.02 27.59
CA ASN A 201 -18.05 -7.08 26.96
C ASN A 201 -16.99 -6.57 25.96
N ALA A 202 -16.81 -5.25 25.83
CA ALA A 202 -15.91 -4.59 24.88
C ALA A 202 -14.62 -4.09 25.55
N LEU A 203 -14.29 -2.78 25.46
CA LEU A 203 -13.11 -2.21 26.10
C LEU A 203 -13.01 -2.48 27.61
N PRO A 204 -14.08 -2.38 28.43
CA PRO A 204 -14.01 -2.70 29.86
C PRO A 204 -13.50 -4.11 30.13
N THR A 205 -13.88 -5.06 29.28
CA THR A 205 -13.43 -6.45 29.37
C THR A 205 -11.99 -6.59 28.89
N LEU A 206 -11.64 -5.98 27.75
CA LEU A 206 -10.30 -6.06 27.18
C LEU A 206 -9.23 -5.47 28.11
N ILE A 207 -9.43 -4.25 28.62
CA ILE A 207 -8.42 -3.58 29.45
C ILE A 207 -8.22 -4.23 30.82
N ASN A 208 -9.22 -5.00 31.30
CA ASN A 208 -9.13 -5.77 32.54
C ASN A 208 -8.75 -7.24 32.32
N ASP A 209 -8.49 -7.66 31.07
CA ASP A 209 -8.01 -9.00 30.77
C ASP A 209 -6.63 -9.23 31.40
N ALA A 210 -6.41 -10.39 32.01
CA ALA A 210 -5.19 -10.65 32.80
C ALA A 210 -3.90 -10.57 31.96
N TYR A 211 -3.96 -10.95 30.68
CA TYR A 211 -2.80 -10.91 29.79
C TYR A 211 -2.66 -9.54 29.12
N PHE A 212 -3.76 -8.95 28.65
CA PHE A 212 -3.72 -7.62 28.04
C PHE A 212 -3.34 -6.51 29.03
N LYS A 213 -3.77 -6.64 30.29
CA LYS A 213 -3.35 -5.75 31.38
C LYS A 213 -1.82 -5.73 31.53
N GLN A 214 -1.15 -6.87 31.43
CA GLN A 214 0.31 -6.92 31.52
C GLN A 214 0.99 -6.21 30.35
N PHE A 215 0.40 -6.28 29.16
CA PHE A 215 0.87 -5.55 27.98
C PHE A 215 0.75 -4.04 28.16
N LEU A 216 -0.43 -3.53 28.54
CA LEU A 216 -0.66 -2.09 28.73
C LEU A 216 0.15 -1.44 29.88
N LEU A 217 0.66 -2.25 30.81
CA LEU A 217 1.38 -1.79 32.00
C LEU A 217 2.91 -1.86 31.86
N LYS A 218 3.45 -2.17 30.68
CA LYS A 218 4.90 -2.08 30.46
C LYS A 218 5.37 -0.63 30.41
N GLU A 219 6.64 -0.41 30.68
CA GLU A 219 7.22 0.93 30.86
C GLU A 219 7.13 1.80 29.60
N GLU A 220 7.11 1.17 28.43
CA GLU A 220 6.97 1.83 27.14
C GLU A 220 5.55 2.35 26.83
N HIS A 221 4.52 1.91 27.57
CA HIS A 221 3.12 2.24 27.25
C HIS A 221 2.59 3.46 28.03
N CYS A 222 1.61 4.12 27.40
CA CYS A 222 0.99 5.37 27.87
C CYS A 222 0.61 5.37 29.36
N LEU A 223 -0.04 4.31 29.86
CA LEU A 223 -0.56 4.28 31.24
C LEU A 223 0.55 4.20 32.29
N TYR A 224 1.59 3.41 32.03
CA TYR A 224 2.73 3.34 32.93
C TYR A 224 3.49 4.67 32.93
N ARG A 225 3.74 5.26 31.76
CA ARG A 225 4.39 6.57 31.65
C ARG A 225 3.60 7.66 32.35
N LEU A 226 2.28 7.69 32.19
CA LEU A 226 1.40 8.63 32.89
C LEU A 226 1.48 8.43 34.41
N ALA A 227 1.45 7.19 34.90
CA ALA A 227 1.57 6.90 36.32
C ALA A 227 2.96 7.24 36.90
N SER A 228 4.03 6.93 36.17
CA SER A 228 5.41 7.30 36.49
C SER A 228 5.53 8.82 36.56
N ARG A 229 4.93 9.54 35.61
CA ARG A 229 4.92 11.00 35.62
C ARG A 229 4.16 11.60 36.79
N LEU A 230 2.99 11.05 37.12
CA LEU A 230 2.19 11.51 38.27
C LEU A 230 2.95 11.38 39.60
N THR A 231 3.86 10.40 39.71
CA THR A 231 4.66 10.15 40.92
C THR A 231 6.03 10.81 40.92
N ASN A 232 6.79 10.58 39.85
CA ASN A 232 8.21 10.88 39.76
C ASN A 232 8.50 12.15 38.93
N GLY A 233 7.50 12.71 38.23
CA GLY A 233 7.70 13.77 37.24
C GLY A 233 8.10 13.21 35.88
N ALA A 234 8.24 14.07 34.86
CA ALA A 234 8.69 13.64 33.53
C ALA A 234 10.20 13.77 33.39
N THR A 235 10.84 12.78 32.75
CA THR A 235 12.23 12.92 32.29
C THR A 235 12.26 13.65 30.94
N SER A 236 13.43 14.16 30.53
CA SER A 236 13.57 14.86 29.24
C SER A 236 13.20 13.99 28.03
N SER A 237 13.27 12.66 28.14
CA SER A 237 12.80 11.72 27.12
C SER A 237 11.28 11.50 27.09
N ASP A 238 10.54 11.83 28.16
CA ASP A 238 9.09 11.55 28.29
C ASP A 238 8.19 12.73 27.85
N LEU A 239 8.78 13.81 27.33
CA LEU A 239 8.11 15.11 27.11
C LEU A 239 7.51 15.29 25.70
N ASP A 240 7.42 14.22 24.91
CA ASP A 240 6.71 14.26 23.64
C ASP A 240 5.19 14.25 23.85
N GLU A 241 4.54 15.35 23.43
CA GLU A 241 3.12 15.65 23.70
C GLU A 241 2.16 14.57 23.16
N GLY A 242 2.59 13.77 22.17
CA GLY A 242 1.80 12.66 21.61
C GLY A 242 1.81 11.36 22.41
N GLU A 243 2.70 11.21 23.40
CA GLU A 243 2.88 9.96 24.17
C GLU A 243 1.97 9.84 25.40
N GLN A 244 1.22 10.89 25.72
CA GLN A 244 0.33 10.96 26.89
C GLN A 244 -1.12 10.58 26.59
N GLN A 245 -1.38 10.18 25.34
CA GLN A 245 -2.64 9.63 24.89
C GLN A 245 -2.41 8.23 24.36
N LEU A 246 -3.37 7.34 24.58
CA LEU A 246 -3.39 6.04 23.94
C LEU A 246 -3.51 6.25 22.43
N GLN A 247 -2.63 5.61 21.67
CA GLN A 247 -2.62 5.64 20.22
C GLN A 247 -3.08 4.29 19.67
N ALA A 248 -3.34 4.23 18.36
CA ALA A 248 -3.66 2.98 17.69
C ALA A 248 -2.57 1.89 17.88
N LYS A 249 -1.30 2.29 17.99
CA LYS A 249 -0.17 1.39 18.28
C LYS A 249 -0.19 0.79 19.69
N ASP A 250 -0.83 1.45 20.67
CA ASP A 250 -0.99 0.90 22.02
C ASP A 250 -2.04 -0.21 22.08
N LEU A 251 -2.80 -0.37 21.00
CA LEU A 251 -3.73 -1.48 20.79
C LEU A 251 -3.17 -2.44 19.72
N ASP A 252 -1.86 -2.65 19.70
CA ASP A 252 -1.24 -3.63 18.81
C ASP A 252 -1.33 -5.06 19.37
N PHE A 253 -1.83 -5.98 18.56
CA PHE A 253 -2.07 -7.37 18.91
C PHE A 253 -1.04 -8.30 18.24
N SER A 254 0.22 -7.87 18.22
CA SER A 254 1.35 -8.64 17.67
C SER A 254 1.77 -9.84 18.52
N PHE A 255 1.10 -10.06 19.67
CA PHE A 255 1.22 -11.25 20.51
C PHE A 255 0.11 -12.27 20.21
N ASN A 256 0.20 -13.47 20.79
CA ASN A 256 -0.77 -14.53 20.58
C ASN A 256 -2.13 -14.18 21.22
N ILE A 257 -3.12 -13.85 20.38
CA ILE A 257 -4.48 -13.47 20.80
C ILE A 257 -5.17 -14.59 21.60
N ASN A 258 -4.76 -15.86 21.43
CA ASN A 258 -5.33 -16.99 22.18
C ASN A 258 -5.05 -16.97 23.68
N ASP A 259 -4.09 -16.16 24.12
CA ASP A 259 -3.78 -15.97 25.54
C ASP A 259 -4.81 -15.05 26.25
N LEU A 260 -5.66 -14.37 25.48
CA LEU A 260 -6.75 -13.54 25.97
C LEU A 260 -8.00 -14.36 26.29
N SER A 261 -8.79 -13.86 27.25
CA SER A 261 -10.11 -14.41 27.57
C SER A 261 -11.04 -14.44 26.36
N LEU A 262 -11.98 -15.41 26.34
CA LEU A 262 -12.93 -15.56 25.24
C LEU A 262 -13.73 -14.27 24.94
N PRO A 263 -14.25 -13.53 25.95
CA PRO A 263 -14.94 -12.26 25.71
C PRO A 263 -14.03 -11.19 25.06
N ALA A 264 -12.78 -11.05 25.52
CA ALA A 264 -11.83 -10.11 24.93
C ALA A 264 -11.51 -10.45 23.46
N ARG A 265 -11.33 -11.74 23.13
CA ARG A 265 -11.13 -12.20 21.75
C ARG A 265 -12.32 -11.90 20.83
N GLN A 266 -13.53 -12.14 21.32
CA GLN A 266 -14.75 -11.85 20.57
C GLN A 266 -14.86 -10.36 20.25
N TYR A 267 -14.55 -9.48 21.21
CA TYR A 267 -14.52 -8.04 20.98
C TYR A 267 -13.46 -7.63 19.96
N ILE A 268 -12.22 -8.11 20.08
CA ILE A 268 -11.14 -7.82 19.12
C ILE A 268 -11.56 -8.21 17.70
N GLN A 269 -12.19 -9.38 17.52
CA GLN A 269 -12.66 -9.84 16.22
C GLN A 269 -13.85 -9.00 15.70
N LYS A 270 -14.84 -8.71 16.54
CA LYS A 270 -16.03 -7.91 16.19
C LYS A 270 -15.66 -6.49 15.78
N SER A 271 -14.75 -5.85 16.52
CA SER A 271 -14.26 -4.49 16.25
C SER A 271 -13.02 -4.44 15.34
N ARG A 272 -12.56 -5.60 14.85
CA ARG A 272 -11.45 -5.77 13.90
C ARG A 272 -10.14 -5.10 14.34
N LEU A 273 -9.88 -5.06 15.65
CA LEU A 273 -8.72 -4.34 16.20
C LEU A 273 -7.39 -4.97 15.78
N ASN A 274 -7.37 -6.26 15.42
CA ASN A 274 -6.17 -6.97 14.96
C ASN A 274 -5.92 -6.86 13.44
N THR A 275 -6.84 -6.29 12.66
CA THR A 275 -6.77 -6.27 11.18
C THR A 275 -6.86 -4.89 10.57
N HIS A 276 -7.47 -3.91 11.26
CA HIS A 276 -7.66 -2.56 10.74
C HIS A 276 -7.17 -1.49 11.73
N GLU A 277 -6.38 -0.54 11.24
CA GLU A 277 -5.90 0.60 12.03
C GLU A 277 -7.04 1.53 12.47
N ASP A 278 -8.06 1.74 11.63
CA ASP A 278 -9.20 2.60 11.97
C ASP A 278 -9.98 2.08 13.19
N GLY A 279 -10.14 0.77 13.32
CA GLY A 279 -10.77 0.18 14.51
C GLY A 279 -9.96 0.43 15.78
N ARG A 280 -8.62 0.42 15.67
CA ARG A 280 -7.72 0.78 16.77
C ARG A 280 -7.78 2.26 17.10
N LYS A 281 -7.87 3.14 16.10
CA LYS A 281 -8.06 4.59 16.30
C LYS A 281 -9.36 4.89 17.05
N ASP A 282 -10.47 4.30 16.62
CA ASP A 282 -11.77 4.45 17.29
C ASP A 282 -11.71 3.96 18.74
N ALA A 283 -11.11 2.79 18.98
CA ALA A 283 -10.92 2.27 20.33
C ALA A 283 -10.03 3.17 21.21
N SER A 284 -8.92 3.69 20.66
CA SER A 284 -8.03 4.60 21.39
C SER A 284 -8.70 5.95 21.71
N GLU A 285 -9.52 6.47 20.79
CA GLU A 285 -10.32 7.69 21.03
C GLU A 285 -11.25 7.52 22.23
N ILE A 286 -11.94 6.37 22.34
CA ILE A 286 -12.84 6.09 23.47
C ILE A 286 -12.06 5.89 24.78
N LEU A 287 -10.91 5.22 24.76
CA LEU A 287 -10.07 5.09 25.95
C LEU A 287 -9.55 6.44 26.43
N ASN A 288 -9.11 7.32 25.53
CA ASN A 288 -8.68 8.68 25.89
C ASN A 288 -9.82 9.53 26.46
N LEU A 289 -11.06 9.30 26.01
CA LEU A 289 -12.23 10.00 26.52
C LEU A 289 -12.52 9.69 27.99
N VAL A 290 -12.21 8.47 28.46
CA VAL A 290 -12.34 8.07 29.87
C VAL A 290 -11.08 8.32 30.69
N LEU A 291 -9.91 8.34 30.06
CA LEU A 291 -8.61 8.50 30.73
C LEU A 291 -8.57 9.76 31.61
N GLY A 292 -9.06 10.89 31.10
CA GLY A 292 -9.09 12.15 31.87
C GLY A 292 -9.91 12.04 33.17
N LYS A 293 -11.12 11.46 33.09
CA LYS A 293 -11.98 11.26 34.26
C LYS A 293 -11.40 10.24 35.24
N ALA A 294 -10.82 9.15 34.72
CA ALA A 294 -10.17 8.14 35.56
C ALA A 294 -8.97 8.75 36.31
N THR A 295 -8.20 9.63 35.66
CA THR A 295 -7.08 10.35 36.27
C THR A 295 -7.56 11.33 37.35
N GLN A 296 -8.68 12.01 37.14
CA GLN A 296 -9.31 12.87 38.16
C GLN A 296 -9.85 12.07 39.36
N ALA A 297 -10.48 10.92 39.11
CA ALA A 297 -10.95 10.04 40.17
C ALA A 297 -9.78 9.51 41.01
N LEU A 298 -8.70 9.10 40.34
CA LEU A 298 -7.45 8.69 40.97
C LEU A 298 -6.87 9.83 41.81
N PHE A 299 -6.83 11.05 41.27
CA PHE A 299 -6.35 12.23 42.00
C PHE A 299 -7.09 12.44 43.32
N ASN A 300 -8.42 12.47 43.27
CA ASN A 300 -9.25 12.69 44.46
C ASN A 300 -9.09 11.58 45.50
N GLN A 301 -8.76 10.35 45.08
CA GLN A 301 -8.51 9.23 45.98
C GLN A 301 -7.10 9.24 46.57
N LEU A 302 -6.12 9.73 45.82
CA LEU A 302 -4.73 9.87 46.26
C LEU A 302 -4.56 11.07 47.20
N PHE A 303 -5.12 12.23 46.87
CA PHE A 303 -4.89 13.51 47.57
C PHE A 303 -6.13 13.99 48.32
N ASN A 304 -6.59 13.20 49.31
CA ASN A 304 -7.69 13.59 50.18
C ASN A 304 -7.15 14.29 51.45
N PHE A 305 -7.20 15.63 51.48
CA PHE A 305 -6.68 16.47 52.57
C PHE A 305 -7.59 16.42 53.81
N ARG A 306 -7.62 15.28 54.51
CA ARG A 306 -8.48 15.01 55.67
C ARG A 306 -9.96 15.37 55.44
N GLY A 307 -10.49 15.06 54.24
CA GLY A 307 -11.88 15.33 53.85
C GLY A 307 -12.10 16.67 53.14
N ARG A 308 -11.04 17.44 52.86
CA ARG A 308 -11.09 18.68 52.06
C ARG A 308 -10.61 18.43 50.63
N SER A 309 -11.20 19.15 49.68
CA SER A 309 -10.85 19.06 48.25
C SER A 309 -9.72 20.02 47.87
N PHE A 310 -9.10 19.81 46.71
CA PHE A 310 -8.14 20.76 46.15
C PHE A 310 -8.73 22.18 45.96
N SER A 311 -10.02 22.30 45.62
CA SER A 311 -10.69 23.60 45.49
C SER A 311 -10.76 24.36 46.83
N ASP A 312 -10.90 23.64 47.94
CA ASP A 312 -10.92 24.23 49.27
C ASP A 312 -9.53 24.75 49.65
N LEU A 313 -8.49 23.94 49.39
CA LEU A 313 -7.10 24.34 49.59
C LEU A 313 -6.76 25.59 48.75
N PHE A 314 -7.12 25.61 47.46
CA PHE A 314 -6.89 26.77 46.59
C PHE A 314 -7.60 28.03 47.08
N THR A 315 -8.81 27.89 47.63
CA THR A 315 -9.55 29.00 48.22
C THR A 315 -8.83 29.56 49.44
N GLN A 316 -8.29 28.69 50.30
CA GLN A 316 -7.52 29.09 51.48
C GLN A 316 -6.20 29.78 51.10
N ILE A 317 -5.50 29.30 50.06
CA ILE A 317 -4.34 29.99 49.50
C ILE A 317 -4.70 31.42 49.10
N ARG A 318 -5.80 31.60 48.36
CA ARG A 318 -6.25 32.93 47.93
C ARG A 318 -6.70 33.83 49.08
N GLN A 319 -7.25 33.27 50.16
CA GLN A 319 -7.58 34.01 51.38
C GLN A 319 -6.31 34.49 52.10
N ALA A 320 -5.34 33.61 52.31
CA ALA A 320 -4.08 33.96 52.95
C ALA A 320 -3.28 35.01 52.14
N LEU A 321 -3.30 34.92 50.81
CA LEU A 321 -2.69 35.93 49.94
C LEU A 321 -3.45 37.26 49.93
N HIS A 322 -4.78 37.22 50.06
CA HIS A 322 -5.61 38.42 50.18
C HIS A 322 -5.28 39.21 51.44
N GLU A 323 -5.12 38.53 52.59
CA GLU A 323 -4.70 39.14 53.86
C GLU A 323 -3.35 39.85 53.75
N LYS A 324 -2.47 39.37 52.86
CA LYS A 324 -1.14 39.96 52.57
C LYS A 324 -1.17 41.03 51.45
N HIS A 325 -2.34 41.33 50.89
CA HIS A 325 -2.52 42.21 49.72
C HIS A 325 -1.65 41.79 48.52
N MET A 326 -1.56 40.48 48.28
CA MET A 326 -0.79 39.92 47.16
C MET A 326 -1.69 39.53 46.00
N THR A 327 -1.14 39.52 44.78
CA THR A 327 -1.79 38.92 43.60
C THR A 327 -1.21 37.53 43.35
N LEU A 328 -2.07 36.54 43.09
CA LEU A 328 -1.64 35.20 42.70
C LEU A 328 -1.43 35.15 41.18
N MET A 329 -0.23 34.76 40.74
CA MET A 329 0.10 34.60 39.33
C MET A 329 0.38 33.13 39.03
N VAL A 330 -0.43 32.50 38.18
CA VAL A 330 -0.31 31.06 37.86
C VAL A 330 0.02 30.86 36.39
N LEU A 331 1.25 30.43 36.12
CA LEU A 331 1.78 30.19 34.78
C LEU A 331 1.87 28.68 34.54
N VAL A 332 1.06 28.16 33.63
CA VAL A 332 1.02 26.72 33.31
C VAL A 332 1.64 26.49 31.94
N GLU A 333 2.79 25.80 31.90
CA GLU A 333 3.56 25.61 30.67
C GLU A 333 2.94 24.63 29.66
N ASP A 334 2.02 23.77 30.11
CA ASP A 334 1.22 22.88 29.28
C ASP A 334 -0.02 22.38 30.07
N MET A 335 -1.21 22.43 29.48
CA MET A 335 -2.45 22.00 30.11
C MET A 335 -2.54 20.48 30.26
N SER A 336 -1.92 19.71 29.36
CA SER A 336 -1.91 18.23 29.43
C SER A 336 -1.20 17.69 30.68
N LEU A 337 -0.38 18.52 31.33
CA LEU A 337 0.31 18.19 32.58
C LEU A 337 -0.64 18.02 33.76
N ILE A 338 -1.66 18.88 33.76
CA ILE A 338 -2.59 19.03 34.87
C ILE A 338 -3.87 18.26 34.59
N THR A 339 -3.93 17.31 33.64
CA THR A 339 -5.15 16.55 33.30
C THR A 339 -5.87 15.98 34.54
N ALA A 340 -5.10 15.55 35.55
CA ALA A 340 -5.62 15.05 36.82
C ALA A 340 -6.44 16.08 37.62
N ILE A 341 -6.11 17.36 37.48
CA ILE A 341 -6.70 18.48 38.25
C ILE A 341 -7.25 19.59 37.36
N GLU A 342 -7.27 19.43 36.03
CA GLU A 342 -7.51 20.52 35.08
C GLU A 342 -8.85 21.20 35.34
N ASP A 343 -9.92 20.43 35.51
CA ASP A 343 -11.26 20.94 35.75
C ASP A 343 -11.31 21.72 37.07
N VAL A 344 -10.73 21.15 38.14
CA VAL A 344 -10.74 21.76 39.48
C VAL A 344 -9.86 23.00 39.53
N LEU A 345 -8.69 22.99 38.88
CA LEU A 345 -7.79 24.12 38.82
C LEU A 345 -8.41 25.27 38.01
N ILE A 346 -8.96 24.99 36.82
CA ILE A 346 -9.63 26.01 36.01
C ILE A 346 -10.81 26.62 36.77
N ASP A 347 -11.68 25.79 37.37
CA ASP A 347 -12.80 26.28 38.18
C ASP A 347 -12.33 27.19 39.33
N SER A 348 -11.19 26.84 39.94
CA SER A 348 -10.61 27.61 41.05
C SER A 348 -9.95 28.92 40.59
N LEU A 349 -9.33 28.94 39.41
CA LEU A 349 -8.80 30.14 38.74
C LEU A 349 -9.93 31.07 38.27
N GLU A 350 -11.08 30.51 37.88
CA GLU A 350 -12.26 31.25 37.41
C GLU A 350 -13.11 31.84 38.55
N ARG A 351 -12.93 31.37 39.79
CA ARG A 351 -13.74 31.81 40.94
C ARG A 351 -13.54 33.31 41.22
N GLU A 352 -14.65 34.04 41.34
CA GLU A 352 -14.63 35.48 41.59
C GLU A 352 -14.18 35.81 43.01
N GLY A 353 -13.40 36.89 43.15
CA GLY A 353 -12.88 37.34 44.45
C GLY A 353 -13.81 38.28 45.22
N ILE A 354 -14.91 38.74 44.61
CA ILE A 354 -15.86 39.67 45.22
C ILE A 354 -17.12 38.90 45.64
N ARG A 355 -17.51 39.02 46.90
CA ARG A 355 -18.79 38.51 47.44
C ARG A 355 -19.50 39.65 48.16
N ASP A 356 -20.78 39.85 47.86
CA ASP A 356 -21.61 40.92 48.45
C ASP A 356 -20.94 42.32 48.40
N GLY A 357 -20.23 42.60 47.30
CA GLY A 357 -19.51 43.86 47.09
C GLY A 357 -18.19 44.00 47.87
N LYS A 358 -17.76 42.99 48.65
CA LYS A 358 -16.48 42.98 49.37
C LYS A 358 -15.49 42.02 48.71
N GLU A 359 -14.25 42.46 48.56
CA GLU A 359 -13.15 41.60 48.14
C GLU A 359 -12.76 40.66 49.29
N VAL A 360 -12.84 39.35 49.04
CA VAL A 360 -12.62 38.29 50.04
C VAL A 360 -11.55 37.29 49.60
N LEU A 361 -11.12 37.33 48.34
CA LEU A 361 -10.04 36.50 47.78
C LEU A 361 -9.11 37.38 46.95
N CYS A 362 -7.83 37.03 46.89
CA CYS A 362 -6.88 37.78 46.09
C CYS A 362 -7.21 37.72 44.59
N PRO A 363 -6.82 38.73 43.81
CA PRO A 363 -6.84 38.66 42.35
C PRO A 363 -5.94 37.53 41.85
N VAL A 364 -6.31 36.95 40.70
CA VAL A 364 -5.58 35.86 40.06
C VAL A 364 -5.32 36.19 38.60
N CYS A 365 -4.06 36.26 38.19
CA CYS A 365 -3.66 36.34 36.79
C CYS A 365 -3.13 34.97 36.37
N SER A 366 -3.64 34.37 35.29
CA SER A 366 -3.16 33.07 34.85
C SER A 366 -2.99 33.01 33.34
N ALA A 367 -1.91 32.36 32.89
CA ALA A 367 -1.68 32.01 31.51
C ALA A 367 -1.49 30.50 31.42
N ILE A 368 -2.24 29.85 30.52
CA ILE A 368 -2.24 28.40 30.37
C ILE A 368 -1.89 28.09 28.92
N ALA A 369 -0.74 27.46 28.71
CA ALA A 369 -0.38 26.93 27.40
C ALA A 369 -1.22 25.68 27.09
N VAL A 370 -1.79 25.63 25.89
CA VAL A 370 -2.72 24.58 25.48
C VAL A 370 -2.28 24.01 24.13
N THR A 371 -2.17 22.68 24.05
CA THR A 371 -1.93 22.01 22.78
C THR A 371 -3.21 21.95 21.95
N ASP A 372 -3.13 22.35 20.69
CA ASP A 372 -4.24 22.31 19.75
C ASP A 372 -4.80 20.88 19.62
N GLY A 373 -6.12 20.75 19.54
CA GLY A 373 -6.82 19.46 19.54
C GLY A 373 -6.93 18.75 20.89
N TYR A 374 -6.38 19.29 21.98
CA TYR A 374 -6.50 18.70 23.31
C TYR A 374 -7.96 18.70 23.81
N GLN A 375 -8.49 17.51 24.09
CA GLN A 375 -9.91 17.32 24.47
C GLN A 375 -10.28 18.00 25.79
N GLY A 376 -9.35 18.07 26.76
CA GLY A 376 -9.58 18.77 28.03
C GLY A 376 -9.91 20.25 27.81
N TYR A 377 -9.15 20.92 26.95
CA TYR A 377 -9.41 22.31 26.58
C TYR A 377 -10.71 22.47 25.79
N ALA A 378 -10.97 21.61 24.80
CA ALA A 378 -12.18 21.71 23.97
C ALA A 378 -13.48 21.75 24.80
N ARG A 379 -13.52 21.02 25.94
CA ARG A 379 -14.65 21.02 26.88
C ARG A 379 -14.87 22.35 27.60
N ARG A 380 -13.80 23.12 27.84
CA ARG A 380 -13.80 24.34 28.67
C ARG A 380 -13.57 25.62 27.87
N ARG A 381 -13.24 25.49 26.59
CA ARG A 381 -12.84 26.61 25.70
C ARG A 381 -13.82 27.78 25.77
N GLN A 382 -15.12 27.56 25.58
CA GLN A 382 -16.08 28.68 25.57
C GLN A 382 -16.11 29.45 26.89
N GLY A 383 -16.16 28.73 28.03
CA GLY A 383 -16.20 29.34 29.35
C GLY A 383 -14.93 30.12 29.70
N MET A 384 -13.78 29.70 29.17
CA MET A 384 -12.52 30.45 29.27
C MET A 384 -12.54 31.69 28.36
N LEU A 385 -12.94 31.54 27.09
CA LEU A 385 -12.96 32.62 26.10
C LEU A 385 -13.84 33.79 26.53
N ASP A 386 -15.04 33.50 27.05
CA ASP A 386 -15.99 34.53 27.48
C ASP A 386 -15.40 35.40 28.61
N ARG A 387 -14.58 34.79 29.49
CA ARG A 387 -13.96 35.45 30.65
C ARG A 387 -12.61 36.10 30.33
N ALA A 388 -11.79 35.45 29.51
CA ALA A 388 -10.49 35.94 29.05
C ALA A 388 -10.59 36.92 27.87
N LYS A 389 -11.81 37.23 27.41
CA LYS A 389 -12.09 38.07 26.24
C LYS A 389 -11.36 37.60 24.97
N GLY A 390 -11.21 36.28 24.82
CA GLY A 390 -10.51 35.65 23.71
C GLY A 390 -9.24 34.87 24.07
N GLU A 391 -8.64 34.21 23.07
CA GLU A 391 -7.44 33.37 23.19
C GLU A 391 -6.26 33.95 22.38
N TRP A 392 -5.06 33.47 22.69
CA TRP A 392 -3.86 33.71 21.89
C TRP A 392 -3.47 32.43 21.17
N VAL A 393 -3.13 32.52 19.89
CA VAL A 393 -2.73 31.38 19.07
C VAL A 393 -1.31 31.59 18.55
N ILE A 394 -0.44 30.61 18.78
CA ILE A 394 0.90 30.58 18.19
C ILE A 394 0.82 29.88 16.83
N GLU A 395 1.17 30.60 15.78
CA GLU A 395 1.14 30.08 14.41
C GLU A 395 2.54 29.59 13.96
N GLU A 396 2.56 28.40 13.35
CA GLU A 396 3.77 27.77 12.80
C GLU A 396 4.18 28.38 11.45
N VAL A 397 3.20 28.82 10.67
CA VAL A 397 3.40 29.36 9.32
C VAL A 397 3.26 30.88 9.42
N GLY A 398 4.28 31.61 8.97
CA GLY A 398 4.23 33.08 8.91
C GLY A 398 3.33 33.59 7.79
N SER A 399 3.40 34.88 7.50
CA SER A 399 2.65 35.49 6.40
C SER A 399 3.17 35.08 5.01
N GLY A 400 4.35 34.43 4.95
CA GLY A 400 4.90 33.82 3.74
C GLY A 400 6.14 32.94 3.98
N ARG A 401 6.59 32.24 2.93
CA ARG A 401 7.75 31.33 2.95
C ARG A 401 9.06 32.06 3.27
N GLU A 402 9.30 33.22 2.66
CA GLU A 402 10.53 33.99 2.89
C GLU A 402 10.62 34.57 4.31
N GLU A 403 9.52 35.08 4.86
CA GLU A 403 9.49 35.52 6.27
C GLU A 403 9.80 34.37 7.21
N THR A 404 9.24 33.17 6.94
CA THR A 404 9.51 31.97 7.73
C THR A 404 10.98 31.58 7.64
N ARG A 405 11.59 31.65 6.44
CA ARG A 405 13.03 31.41 6.22
C ARG A 405 13.90 32.37 7.04
N LEU A 406 13.67 33.67 6.94
CA LEU A 406 14.41 34.69 7.70
C LEU A 406 14.30 34.46 9.20
N ARG A 407 13.10 34.14 9.69
CA ARG A 407 12.86 33.83 11.10
C ARG A 407 13.66 32.61 11.58
N ILE A 408 13.84 31.58 10.75
CA ILE A 408 14.69 30.41 11.07
C ILE A 408 16.16 30.81 11.16
N VAL A 409 16.65 31.66 10.24
CA VAL A 409 18.04 32.15 10.26
C VAL A 409 18.32 32.96 11.52
N ASP A 410 17.44 33.90 11.87
CA ASP A 410 17.54 34.69 13.09
C ASP A 410 17.53 33.82 14.36
N PHE A 411 16.64 32.82 14.39
CA PHE A 411 16.58 31.86 15.48
C PHE A 411 17.91 31.10 15.61
N CYS A 412 18.46 30.60 14.50
CA CYS A 412 19.75 29.90 14.52
C CYS A 412 20.88 30.83 14.99
N GLY A 413 20.94 32.06 14.47
CA GLY A 413 21.94 33.06 14.86
C GLY A 413 21.94 33.35 16.35
N ARG A 414 20.76 33.53 16.97
CA ARG A 414 20.62 33.73 18.42
C ARG A 414 21.17 32.56 19.25
N TYR A 415 20.83 31.33 18.88
CA TYR A 415 21.29 30.14 19.59
C TYR A 415 22.80 29.92 19.44
N ILE A 416 23.34 30.13 18.24
CA ILE A 416 24.78 30.05 17.98
C ILE A 416 25.50 31.08 18.85
N ASN A 417 25.05 32.35 18.82
CA ASN A 417 25.64 33.42 19.60
C ASN A 417 25.61 33.15 21.11
N ALA A 418 24.46 32.73 21.65
CA ALA A 418 24.33 32.37 23.06
C ALA A 418 25.24 31.20 23.46
N ALA A 419 25.39 30.19 22.58
CA ALA A 419 26.28 29.05 22.82
C ALA A 419 27.78 29.43 22.73
N ARG A 420 28.16 30.48 22.00
CA ARG A 420 29.54 30.98 22.03
C ARG A 420 29.90 31.59 23.40
N PHE A 421 28.97 32.28 24.04
CA PHE A 421 29.17 32.76 25.42
C PHE A 421 29.14 31.63 26.46
N GLY A 422 28.15 30.73 26.39
CA GLY A 422 27.83 29.80 27.48
C GLY A 422 26.97 30.45 28.58
N SER A 423 26.32 29.65 29.41
CA SER A 423 25.31 30.15 30.35
C SER A 423 25.91 31.05 31.43
N GLU A 424 27.01 30.63 32.06
CA GLU A 424 27.69 31.41 33.11
C GLU A 424 28.14 32.80 32.62
N ALA A 425 28.69 32.88 31.42
CA ALA A 425 29.17 34.14 30.87
C ALA A 425 28.03 35.08 30.46
N LEU A 426 26.85 34.54 30.14
CA LEU A 426 25.62 35.31 29.94
C LEU A 426 25.07 35.84 31.27
N LEU A 427 25.12 35.07 32.35
CA LEU A 427 24.71 35.55 33.68
C LEU A 427 25.52 36.77 34.11
N GLN A 428 26.85 36.66 34.08
CA GLN A 428 27.75 37.74 34.51
C GLN A 428 27.50 39.03 33.71
N ARG A 429 27.28 38.92 32.40
CA ARG A 429 26.94 40.06 31.54
C ARG A 429 25.55 40.62 31.84
N TRP A 430 24.58 39.75 32.11
CA TRP A 430 23.23 40.19 32.47
C TRP A 430 23.21 41.02 33.76
N GLU A 431 24.03 40.66 34.74
CA GLU A 431 24.16 41.40 35.99
C GLU A 431 24.87 42.74 35.82
N GLN A 432 25.87 42.81 34.93
CA GLN A 432 26.66 44.02 34.67
C GLN A 432 26.01 45.00 33.68
N ALA A 433 25.13 44.51 32.80
CA ALA A 433 24.50 45.32 31.77
C ALA A 433 23.48 46.31 32.36
N ALA A 434 23.78 47.61 32.24
CA ALA A 434 22.84 48.68 32.60
C ALA A 434 21.68 48.78 31.59
N ASP A 435 21.96 48.57 30.30
CA ASP A 435 20.96 48.49 29.25
C ASP A 435 20.82 47.04 28.76
N LYS A 436 19.59 46.55 28.78
CA LYS A 436 19.20 45.18 28.42
C LYS A 436 18.23 45.16 27.23
N SER A 437 18.06 46.30 26.56
CA SER A 437 17.20 46.43 25.38
C SER A 437 17.66 45.58 24.21
N HIS A 438 18.98 45.41 24.05
CA HIS A 438 19.60 44.58 23.01
C HIS A 438 20.31 43.36 23.63
N TRP A 439 19.53 42.35 24.04
CA TRP A 439 20.03 41.11 24.63
C TRP A 439 19.86 39.91 23.68
N PRO A 440 20.89 39.05 23.52
CA PRO A 440 22.25 39.15 24.06
C PRO A 440 23.12 40.11 23.22
N PRO A 441 24.28 40.57 23.76
CA PRO A 441 25.28 41.25 22.93
C PRO A 441 25.82 40.30 21.84
N ASP A 442 26.40 40.85 20.78
CA ASP A 442 27.11 40.04 19.77
C ASP A 442 28.40 39.46 20.37
N TRP A 443 28.71 38.22 20.01
CA TRP A 443 29.93 37.54 20.42
C TRP A 443 31.01 37.77 19.37
N GLU A 444 32.16 38.27 19.80
CA GLU A 444 33.34 38.48 18.95
C GLU A 444 34.53 37.68 19.50
N ALA A 445 35.34 37.13 18.60
CA ALA A 445 36.58 36.46 19.00
C ALA A 445 37.66 37.50 19.31
N SER A 446 38.65 37.15 20.14
CA SER A 446 39.73 38.08 20.53
C SER A 446 40.83 38.27 19.46
N ALA A 447 40.72 37.65 18.28
CA ALA A 447 41.75 37.59 17.24
C ALA A 447 41.16 37.75 15.83
N ASN A 448 42.01 37.91 14.80
CA ASN A 448 41.70 38.12 13.36
C ASN A 448 40.77 37.08 12.67
N GLY A 449 40.08 36.21 13.42
CA GLY A 449 39.08 35.26 12.91
C GLY A 449 37.78 35.91 12.43
N ASP A 450 37.59 37.20 12.70
CA ASP A 450 36.40 37.94 12.32
C ASP A 450 36.20 37.98 10.80
N GLU A 451 37.23 38.29 10.02
CA GLU A 451 37.12 38.40 8.55
C GLU A 451 36.67 37.09 7.87
N MET A 452 37.14 35.94 8.35
CA MET A 452 36.78 34.62 7.81
C MET A 452 35.38 34.17 8.26
N ALA A 453 34.94 34.58 9.45
CA ALA A 453 33.59 34.32 9.93
C ALA A 453 32.54 35.19 9.22
N GLU A 454 32.91 36.39 8.76
CA GLU A 454 32.02 37.28 7.98
C GLU A 454 31.63 36.70 6.62
N VAL A 455 32.47 35.86 6.01
CA VAL A 455 32.19 35.19 4.72
C VAL A 455 30.90 34.35 4.77
N PHE A 456 30.60 33.82 5.95
CA PHE A 456 29.40 33.02 6.21
C PHE A 456 28.13 33.87 6.40
N GLY A 457 28.29 35.18 6.53
CA GLY A 457 27.21 36.13 6.74
C GLY A 457 26.70 36.20 8.19
N ARG A 458 25.79 37.14 8.40
CA ARG A 458 25.14 37.44 9.69
C ARG A 458 23.62 37.32 9.56
N SER A 459 22.94 37.06 10.68
CA SER A 459 21.48 37.17 10.77
C SER A 459 21.02 38.64 10.66
N GLU A 460 19.71 38.91 10.54
CA GLU A 460 19.19 40.30 10.49
C GLU A 460 19.52 41.09 11.78
N GLN A 461 19.72 40.35 12.86
CA GLN A 461 20.08 40.89 14.19
C GLN A 461 21.59 41.02 14.39
N GLY A 462 22.38 40.73 13.36
CA GLY A 462 23.82 40.93 13.34
C GLY A 462 24.66 39.77 13.85
N PHE A 463 24.08 38.63 14.23
CA PHE A 463 24.85 37.50 14.77
C PHE A 463 25.52 36.68 13.65
N SER A 464 26.83 36.41 13.78
CA SER A 464 27.57 35.57 12.82
C SER A 464 26.99 34.15 12.73
N LEU A 465 26.75 33.67 11.50
CA LEU A 465 26.11 32.37 11.22
C LEU A 465 27.09 31.19 11.19
N TYR A 466 28.41 31.42 11.21
CA TYR A 466 29.41 30.34 11.17
C TYR A 466 29.13 29.24 12.20
N PRO A 467 29.18 27.94 11.83
CA PRO A 467 29.69 27.37 10.58
C PRO A 467 28.70 27.32 9.41
N PHE A 468 27.48 27.84 9.59
CA PHE A 468 26.48 27.92 8.54
C PHE A 468 26.59 29.21 7.75
N ASN A 469 25.97 29.25 6.57
CA ASN A 469 25.49 30.49 5.97
C ASN A 469 23.95 30.44 5.86
N ALA A 470 23.32 31.54 5.41
CA ALA A 470 21.86 31.57 5.22
C ALA A 470 21.38 30.42 4.31
N SER A 471 22.11 30.12 3.23
CA SER A 471 21.83 29.01 2.32
C SER A 471 21.82 27.64 3.00
N ALA A 472 22.80 27.34 3.84
CA ALA A 472 22.88 26.07 4.57
C ALA A 472 21.72 25.91 5.56
N ILE A 473 21.36 27.00 6.26
CA ILE A 473 20.18 27.00 7.14
C ILE A 473 18.91 26.77 6.32
N TYR A 474 18.78 27.40 5.16
CA TYR A 474 17.64 27.19 4.26
C TYR A 474 17.58 25.76 3.72
N ALA A 475 18.69 25.19 3.28
CA ALA A 475 18.74 23.81 2.80
C ALA A 475 18.27 22.83 3.87
N LEU A 476 18.77 22.98 5.10
CA LEU A 476 18.38 22.16 6.25
C LEU A 476 16.91 22.40 6.64
N ALA A 477 16.43 23.64 6.61
CA ALA A 477 15.04 23.98 6.90
C ALA A 477 14.08 23.38 5.85
N GLU A 478 14.45 23.43 4.57
CA GLU A 478 13.66 22.88 3.47
C GLU A 478 13.60 21.36 3.49
N ALA A 479 14.67 20.70 3.97
CA ALA A 479 14.72 19.25 4.15
C ALA A 479 13.95 18.78 5.39
N PHE A 480 14.02 19.54 6.48
CA PHE A 480 13.59 19.03 7.79
C PHE A 480 12.48 19.79 8.46
N CYS A 481 12.09 20.99 8.03
CA CYS A 481 11.11 21.85 8.72
C CYS A 481 9.83 22.05 7.90
N ARG A 482 9.32 20.97 7.28
CA ARG A 482 8.07 20.99 6.52
C ARG A 482 6.92 20.31 7.25
N ASP A 483 5.68 20.68 6.92
CA ASP A 483 4.47 20.03 7.40
C ASP A 483 3.95 18.94 6.44
N ASP A 484 2.83 18.29 6.79
CA ASP A 484 2.19 17.24 5.98
C ASP A 484 1.69 17.75 4.62
N ARG A 485 1.55 19.07 4.44
CA ARG A 485 1.18 19.75 3.20
C ARG A 485 2.39 20.23 2.40
N ASN A 486 3.59 19.88 2.85
CA ASN A 486 4.87 20.25 2.26
C ASN A 486 5.17 21.75 2.32
N GLU A 487 4.53 22.50 3.23
CA GLU A 487 4.81 23.91 3.49
C GLU A 487 5.90 24.08 4.55
N LEU A 488 6.76 25.10 4.37
CA LEU A 488 7.81 25.42 5.34
C LEU A 488 7.18 25.98 6.61
N LYS A 489 7.54 25.41 7.76
CA LYS A 489 7.03 25.82 9.07
C LYS A 489 8.16 26.19 10.03
N PHE A 490 7.87 27.12 10.93
CA PHE A 490 8.74 27.45 12.05
C PHE A 490 8.38 26.60 13.27
N ASN A 491 9.14 25.52 13.49
CA ASN A 491 9.03 24.69 14.69
C ASN A 491 10.37 24.71 15.46
N PRO A 492 10.49 25.46 16.57
CA PRO A 492 11.73 25.60 17.34
C PRO A 492 12.40 24.28 17.69
N ARG A 493 11.62 23.28 18.14
CA ARG A 493 12.15 21.97 18.54
C ARG A 493 12.79 21.25 17.36
N GLN A 494 12.12 21.28 16.22
CA GLN A 494 12.62 20.70 14.97
C GLN A 494 13.87 21.42 14.48
N ILE A 495 13.90 22.75 14.52
CA ILE A 495 15.05 23.58 14.13
C ILE A 495 16.26 23.30 15.02
N ILE A 496 16.07 23.24 16.34
CA ILE A 496 17.15 22.92 17.30
C ILE A 496 17.75 21.55 16.99
N ASN A 497 16.92 20.51 16.87
CA ASN A 497 17.40 19.15 16.70
C ASN A 497 17.98 18.89 15.30
N GLN A 498 17.29 19.36 14.25
CA GLN A 498 17.61 19.01 12.87
C GLN A 498 18.60 19.97 12.19
N ILE A 499 18.74 21.20 12.69
CA ILE A 499 19.66 22.21 12.15
C ILE A 499 20.82 22.42 13.12
N LEU A 500 20.54 22.96 14.31
CA LEU A 500 21.59 23.39 15.25
C LEU A 500 22.40 22.22 15.82
N LEU A 501 21.78 21.28 16.53
CA LEU A 501 22.49 20.16 17.17
C LEU A 501 23.11 19.22 16.13
N ARG A 502 22.42 18.99 15.00
CA ARG A 502 22.92 18.18 13.89
C ARG A 502 24.29 18.64 13.38
N VAL A 503 24.52 19.94 13.31
CA VAL A 503 25.81 20.47 12.87
C VAL A 503 26.71 20.74 14.07
N LEU A 504 26.30 21.61 14.98
CA LEU A 504 27.16 22.12 16.06
C LEU A 504 27.61 21.04 17.04
N GLN A 505 26.72 20.11 17.38
CA GLN A 505 26.99 19.05 18.36
C GLN A 505 27.52 17.79 17.68
N HIS A 506 26.78 17.24 16.71
CA HIS A 506 27.16 15.96 16.11
C HIS A 506 28.42 16.04 15.23
N CYS A 507 28.67 17.20 14.60
CA CYS A 507 29.86 17.40 13.77
C CYS A 507 31.01 18.10 14.51
N ARG A 508 30.92 18.26 15.85
CA ARG A 508 31.97 18.94 16.64
C ARG A 508 33.33 18.27 16.46
N ARG A 509 33.35 16.93 16.47
CA ARG A 509 34.59 16.16 16.29
C ARG A 509 35.19 16.37 14.90
N ASP A 510 34.36 16.39 13.86
CA ASP A 510 34.83 16.65 12.50
C ASP A 510 35.40 18.07 12.36
N ALA A 511 34.82 19.05 13.07
CA ALA A 511 35.34 20.41 13.12
C ALA A 511 36.70 20.49 13.84
N ASP A 512 36.87 19.81 14.98
CA ASP A 512 38.14 19.76 15.72
C ASP A 512 39.26 19.07 14.91
N GLU A 513 38.90 18.08 14.07
CA GLU A 513 39.84 17.32 13.23
C GLU A 513 40.07 17.93 11.83
N GLY A 514 39.45 19.06 11.49
CA GLY A 514 39.58 19.69 10.16
C GLY A 514 38.90 18.90 9.03
N ARG A 515 37.92 18.04 9.35
CA ARG A 515 37.20 17.18 8.40
C ARG A 515 35.76 17.62 8.15
N PHE A 516 35.33 18.73 8.74
CA PHE A 516 34.01 19.29 8.53
C PHE A 516 33.89 19.97 7.14
N PRO A 517 32.75 19.85 6.43
CA PRO A 517 31.61 18.99 6.73
C PRO A 517 31.85 17.52 6.37
N PRO A 518 31.21 16.57 7.07
CA PRO A 518 31.27 15.16 6.72
C PRO A 518 30.49 14.86 5.42
N PRO A 519 30.83 13.76 4.70
CA PRO A 519 30.06 13.27 3.56
C PRO A 519 28.57 13.10 3.85
N ARG A 520 27.71 13.55 2.94
CA ARG A 520 26.24 13.46 3.02
C ARG A 520 25.69 14.02 4.34
N LEU A 521 26.17 15.19 4.76
CA LEU A 521 25.66 15.87 5.95
C LEU A 521 24.13 16.05 5.88
N GLY A 522 23.43 15.39 6.80
CA GLY A 522 21.96 15.42 6.85
C GLY A 522 21.27 14.57 5.77
N ASP A 523 21.96 13.64 5.11
CA ASP A 523 21.40 12.85 4.00
C ASP A 523 20.86 13.72 2.84
N ILE A 524 21.31 14.97 2.73
CA ILE A 524 20.93 15.92 1.69
C ILE A 524 21.94 15.80 0.55
N ALA A 525 21.44 15.39 -0.62
CA ALA A 525 22.24 15.29 -1.84
C ALA A 525 22.12 16.58 -2.66
N ALA A 526 23.20 16.92 -3.38
CA ALA A 526 23.13 18.01 -4.35
C ALA A 526 22.19 17.64 -5.52
N PRO A 527 21.58 18.61 -6.22
CA PRO A 527 20.82 18.36 -7.44
C PRO A 527 21.59 17.52 -8.46
N ALA A 528 20.89 16.68 -9.23
CA ALA A 528 21.52 15.70 -10.13
C ALA A 528 22.51 16.36 -11.12
N GLY A 529 22.16 17.52 -11.68
CA GLY A 529 23.05 18.29 -12.56
C GLY A 529 24.37 18.68 -11.90
N LEU A 530 24.30 19.15 -10.64
CA LEU A 530 25.48 19.51 -9.85
C LEU A 530 26.30 18.28 -9.43
N ARG A 531 25.66 17.15 -9.11
CA ARG A 531 26.39 15.89 -8.83
C ARG A 531 27.16 15.39 -10.04
N SER A 532 26.54 15.41 -11.21
CA SER A 532 27.20 15.04 -12.47
C SER A 532 28.31 16.02 -12.85
N TRP A 533 28.18 17.29 -12.46
CA TRP A 533 29.26 18.27 -12.59
C TRP A 533 30.40 17.99 -11.61
N LEU A 534 30.13 17.81 -10.31
CA LEU A 534 31.11 17.47 -9.27
C LEU A 534 31.94 16.24 -9.65
N PHE A 535 31.28 15.17 -10.12
CA PHE A 535 31.94 13.94 -10.55
C PHE A 535 32.90 14.17 -11.73
N ARG A 536 32.58 15.09 -12.65
CA ARG A 536 33.43 15.41 -13.80
C ARG A 536 34.66 16.25 -13.45
N GLN A 537 34.59 17.03 -12.37
CA GLN A 537 35.71 17.87 -11.92
C GLN A 537 36.81 17.06 -11.22
N GLY A 538 36.49 15.92 -10.61
CA GLY A 538 37.47 15.02 -10.02
C GLY A 538 38.15 15.57 -8.76
N PHE A 539 37.37 16.20 -7.87
CA PHE A 539 37.84 16.74 -6.59
C PHE A 539 38.47 15.67 -5.69
N ALA A 540 39.49 16.05 -4.92
CA ALA A 540 40.21 15.16 -4.01
C ALA A 540 39.28 14.51 -2.97
N ASP A 541 38.30 15.27 -2.48
CA ASP A 541 37.24 14.78 -1.61
C ASP A 541 35.85 15.12 -2.19
N THR A 542 35.45 14.35 -3.20
CA THR A 542 34.20 14.58 -3.94
C THR A 542 32.96 14.48 -3.04
N GLU A 543 32.96 13.62 -2.01
CA GLU A 543 31.79 13.45 -1.14
C GLU A 543 31.61 14.61 -0.13
N ARG A 544 32.72 15.16 0.40
CA ARG A 544 32.67 16.40 1.20
C ARG A 544 32.31 17.61 0.34
N ALA A 545 32.86 17.71 -0.86
CA ALA A 545 32.50 18.75 -1.82
C ALA A 545 30.99 18.71 -2.16
N GLU A 546 30.40 17.52 -2.36
CA GLU A 546 28.95 17.39 -2.55
C GLU A 546 28.15 17.97 -1.38
N SER A 547 28.60 17.75 -0.15
CA SER A 547 27.94 18.27 1.05
C SER A 547 27.99 19.80 1.13
N VAL A 548 29.15 20.39 0.77
CA VAL A 548 29.31 21.86 0.69
C VAL A 548 28.39 22.45 -0.37
N VAL A 549 28.37 21.85 -1.57
CA VAL A 549 27.52 22.31 -2.68
C VAL A 549 26.03 22.16 -2.36
N ALA A 550 25.62 21.05 -1.75
CA ALA A 550 24.21 20.79 -1.44
C ALA A 550 23.63 21.73 -0.39
N LEU A 551 24.43 22.14 0.61
CA LEU A 551 23.97 22.93 1.74
C LEU A 551 24.37 24.41 1.60
N TRP A 552 25.67 24.72 1.58
CA TRP A 552 26.15 26.11 1.54
C TRP A 552 25.96 26.77 0.17
N GLY A 553 25.84 25.98 -0.90
CA GLY A 553 25.49 26.44 -2.25
C GLY A 553 24.00 26.44 -2.58
N TYR A 554 23.13 26.10 -1.63
CA TYR A 554 21.68 26.10 -1.88
C TYR A 554 21.15 27.52 -2.24
N PRO A 555 20.19 27.66 -3.19
CA PRO A 555 19.50 26.64 -3.96
C PRO A 555 20.10 26.41 -5.36
N ALA A 556 21.42 26.45 -5.53
CA ALA A 556 22.04 26.24 -6.84
C ALA A 556 21.66 24.90 -7.47
N ASP A 557 21.47 24.92 -8.77
CA ASP A 557 21.08 23.79 -9.63
C ASP A 557 22.05 23.58 -10.82
N SER A 558 22.98 24.52 -11.01
CA SER A 558 24.01 24.52 -12.06
C SER A 558 25.32 25.10 -11.52
N ASP A 559 26.43 24.87 -12.23
CA ASP A 559 27.74 25.42 -11.88
C ASP A 559 27.76 26.96 -11.91
N ALA A 560 27.04 27.58 -12.85
CA ALA A 560 26.93 29.04 -12.93
C ALA A 560 26.12 29.64 -11.76
N THR A 561 25.05 28.98 -11.29
CA THR A 561 24.26 29.43 -10.13
C THR A 561 24.97 29.13 -8.82
N LEU A 562 25.78 28.06 -8.77
CA LEU A 562 26.63 27.72 -7.64
C LEU A 562 27.72 28.77 -7.41
N ALA A 563 28.40 29.22 -8.47
CA ALA A 563 29.42 30.27 -8.38
C ALA A 563 28.87 31.63 -7.89
N SER A 564 27.56 31.84 -7.94
CA SER A 564 26.90 33.05 -7.42
C SER A 564 26.39 32.90 -5.98
N THR A 565 26.14 31.68 -5.52
CA THR A 565 25.51 31.40 -4.21
C THR A 565 26.50 30.91 -3.16
N LEU A 566 27.60 30.27 -3.57
CA LEU A 566 28.65 29.77 -2.69
C LEU A 566 29.93 30.61 -2.87
N PRO A 567 30.26 31.51 -1.93
CA PRO A 567 31.52 32.23 -1.96
C PRO A 567 32.72 31.26 -1.92
N PRO A 568 33.76 31.45 -2.74
CA PRO A 568 34.94 30.56 -2.74
C PRO A 568 35.61 30.45 -1.36
N ASP A 569 35.60 31.52 -0.58
CA ASP A 569 36.20 31.55 0.76
C ASP A 569 35.46 30.65 1.77
N VAL A 570 34.18 30.31 1.54
CA VAL A 570 33.46 29.29 2.32
C VAL A 570 34.09 27.91 2.08
N ALA A 571 34.39 27.57 0.82
CA ALA A 571 35.03 26.31 0.48
C ALA A 571 36.46 26.23 1.03
N ARG A 572 37.22 27.34 0.98
CA ARG A 572 38.55 27.44 1.63
C ARG A 572 38.48 27.22 3.13
N SER A 573 37.47 27.78 3.78
CA SER A 573 37.26 27.63 5.23
C SER A 573 36.98 26.19 5.67
N PHE A 574 36.66 25.30 4.72
CA PHE A 574 36.46 23.86 4.94
C PHE A 574 37.58 22.99 4.36
N ASP A 575 38.73 23.57 4.03
CA ASP A 575 39.89 22.90 3.43
C ASP A 575 39.58 22.23 2.07
N LEU A 576 38.71 22.83 1.24
CA LEU A 576 38.38 22.40 -0.12
C LEU A 576 38.89 23.40 -1.16
N GLU A 577 40.22 23.51 -1.29
CA GLU A 577 40.87 24.49 -2.19
C GLU A 577 40.58 24.21 -3.68
N ASP A 578 40.46 22.94 -4.05
CA ASP A 578 40.12 22.52 -5.41
C ASP A 578 38.72 22.97 -5.82
N LEU A 579 37.74 22.87 -4.91
CA LEU A 579 36.40 23.43 -5.12
C LEU A 579 36.42 24.96 -5.19
N ALA A 580 37.15 25.63 -4.29
CA ALA A 580 37.26 27.10 -4.28
C ALA A 580 37.83 27.63 -5.61
N GLN A 581 38.90 27.00 -6.12
CA GLN A 581 39.53 27.38 -7.38
C GLN A 581 38.60 27.17 -8.58
N VAL A 582 37.78 26.11 -8.58
CA VAL A 582 36.79 25.88 -9.64
C VAL A 582 35.68 26.94 -9.60
N LEU A 583 35.23 27.35 -8.41
CA LEU A 583 34.22 28.41 -8.27
C LEU A 583 34.72 29.75 -8.80
N GLU A 584 35.97 30.12 -8.53
CA GLU A 584 36.58 31.37 -9.03
C GLU A 584 36.72 31.40 -10.55
N ASN A 585 37.00 30.24 -11.15
CA ASN A 585 37.16 30.11 -12.60
C ASN A 585 35.81 30.03 -13.35
N THR A 586 34.71 29.83 -12.62
CA THR A 586 33.37 29.68 -13.20
C THR A 586 32.70 31.05 -13.35
N LYS A 587 32.11 31.33 -14.52
CA LYS A 587 31.41 32.61 -14.72
C LYS A 587 30.08 32.63 -13.95
N SER A 588 29.99 33.48 -12.92
CA SER A 588 28.77 33.70 -12.14
C SER A 588 27.61 34.20 -13.02
N ALA A 589 26.41 33.64 -12.82
CA ALA A 589 25.17 34.15 -13.41
C ALA A 589 24.57 35.26 -12.51
N PRO A 590 23.90 36.29 -13.06
CA PRO A 590 23.21 37.29 -12.25
C PRO A 590 22.10 36.62 -11.44
N LEU A 591 22.17 36.75 -10.10
CA LEU A 591 21.11 36.32 -9.20
C LEU A 591 19.84 37.12 -9.50
N VAL A 592 18.72 36.41 -9.73
CA VAL A 592 17.39 37.04 -9.75
C VAL A 592 16.99 37.33 -8.30
N GLU A 593 17.53 38.38 -7.71
CA GLU A 593 17.05 38.88 -6.43
C GLU A 593 15.69 39.57 -6.64
N GLN A 594 14.62 38.99 -6.10
CA GLN A 594 13.41 39.74 -5.79
C GLN A 594 13.64 40.49 -4.47
N SER A 595 14.46 41.54 -4.51
CA SER A 595 14.58 42.48 -3.40
C SER A 595 13.28 43.28 -3.24
N VAL A 596 12.54 43.07 -2.15
CA VAL A 596 11.53 44.01 -1.65
C VAL A 596 11.79 44.23 -0.17
N MET A 597 12.31 45.41 0.17
CA MET A 597 12.40 45.88 1.54
C MET A 597 10.99 45.93 2.18
N PRO A 598 10.76 45.38 3.38
CA PRO A 598 9.52 45.60 4.11
C PRO A 598 9.56 46.98 4.79
N THR A 599 8.79 47.93 4.25
CA THR A 599 8.58 49.23 4.88
C THR A 599 7.79 49.06 6.17
N ARG A 600 8.44 49.34 7.31
CA ARG A 600 7.82 49.46 8.62
C ARG A 600 6.70 50.52 8.59
N VAL A 601 5.47 50.10 8.85
CA VAL A 601 4.30 50.97 8.92
C VAL A 601 4.50 51.97 10.06
N THR A 602 4.64 53.24 9.71
CA THR A 602 4.48 54.36 10.64
C THR A 602 3.38 55.25 10.07
N LYS A 603 2.25 55.35 10.79
CA LYS A 603 1.13 56.25 10.46
C LYS A 603 1.56 57.71 10.55
N VAL A 604 1.33 58.52 9.51
CA VAL A 604 0.86 59.92 9.59
C VAL A 604 -0.01 60.24 8.35
N GLU A 605 -0.94 61.18 8.54
CA GLU A 605 -2.15 61.54 7.81
C GLU A 605 -2.03 62.07 6.36
N GLN A 606 -3.22 62.18 5.76
CA GLN A 606 -3.59 62.55 4.40
C GLN A 606 -3.02 63.87 3.87
N GLN A 607 -2.70 63.92 2.56
CA GLN A 607 -3.08 65.04 1.69
C GLN A 607 -3.04 64.70 0.18
N VAL A 608 -4.24 64.77 -0.42
CA VAL A 608 -4.65 65.21 -1.78
C VAL A 608 -3.69 65.07 -2.99
N LYS A 609 -4.13 64.20 -3.92
CA LYS A 609 -4.06 64.22 -5.41
C LYS A 609 -3.06 65.18 -6.09
N LYS A 610 -2.21 64.61 -6.97
CA LYS A 610 -2.16 64.97 -8.40
C LYS A 610 -1.60 63.84 -9.26
N THR A 611 -2.37 63.51 -10.28
CA THR A 611 -2.16 62.49 -11.31
C THR A 611 -1.07 62.93 -12.28
N VAL A 612 0.05 62.18 -12.34
CA VAL A 612 0.95 62.17 -13.50
C VAL A 612 1.41 60.72 -13.67
N GLN A 613 1.04 60.08 -14.78
CA GLN A 613 1.58 58.78 -15.18
C GLN A 613 3.04 58.95 -15.63
N PRO A 614 4.01 58.19 -15.07
CA PRO A 614 5.31 57.99 -15.68
C PRO A 614 5.29 56.74 -16.59
N PRO A 615 6.20 56.67 -17.58
CA PRO A 615 6.17 55.68 -18.65
C PRO A 615 6.51 54.27 -18.14
N LYS A 616 5.87 53.25 -18.74
CA LYS A 616 6.18 51.84 -18.50
C LYS A 616 7.66 51.55 -18.80
N PRO A 617 8.44 51.00 -17.84
CA PRO A 617 9.72 50.41 -18.17
C PRO A 617 9.47 49.05 -18.84
N VAL A 618 9.85 48.95 -20.12
CA VAL A 618 9.94 47.69 -20.84
C VAL A 618 11.10 46.92 -20.23
N LYS A 619 10.81 45.94 -19.35
CA LYS A 619 11.78 44.90 -18.98
C LYS A 619 12.01 44.02 -20.23
N PRO A 620 13.26 43.75 -20.65
CA PRO A 620 13.51 42.67 -21.58
C PRO A 620 13.24 41.35 -20.83
N VAL A 621 12.08 40.75 -21.05
CA VAL A 621 11.83 39.35 -20.69
C VAL A 621 12.52 38.51 -21.75
N LEU A 622 13.67 37.92 -21.42
CA LEU A 622 14.10 36.70 -22.10
C LEU A 622 13.02 35.66 -21.75
N LYS A 623 12.10 35.40 -22.68
CA LYS A 623 11.19 34.26 -22.55
C LYS A 623 12.08 33.02 -22.65
N GLU A 624 12.34 32.35 -21.53
CA GLU A 624 12.90 30.99 -21.56
C GLU A 624 11.97 30.11 -22.42
N ASP A 625 12.58 29.29 -23.27
CA ASP A 625 11.84 28.43 -24.20
C ASP A 625 11.00 27.40 -23.43
N LYS A 626 9.78 27.15 -23.91
CA LYS A 626 8.79 26.26 -23.28
C LYS A 626 9.36 24.86 -23.07
N ASP A 627 10.17 24.38 -24.00
CA ASP A 627 10.79 23.06 -23.92
C ASP A 627 11.89 23.01 -22.85
N THR A 628 12.60 24.12 -22.61
CA THR A 628 13.63 24.17 -21.55
C THR A 628 13.02 24.02 -20.17
N LEU A 629 11.87 24.67 -19.93
CA LEU A 629 11.14 24.55 -18.66
C LEU A 629 10.54 23.14 -18.46
N ALA A 630 10.00 22.55 -19.52
CA ALA A 630 9.43 21.22 -19.46
C ALA A 630 10.48 20.13 -19.22
N ILE A 631 11.65 20.23 -19.86
CA ILE A 631 12.76 19.29 -19.64
C ILE A 631 13.33 19.41 -18.22
N ARG A 632 13.51 20.64 -17.69
CA ARG A 632 13.93 20.82 -16.29
C ARG A 632 12.96 20.16 -15.30
N ALA A 633 11.65 20.34 -15.51
CA ALA A 633 10.64 19.70 -14.67
C ALA A 633 10.65 18.18 -14.80
N LEU A 634 10.84 17.67 -16.02
CA LEU A 634 10.95 16.24 -16.30
C LEU A 634 12.17 15.60 -15.62
N ASP A 635 13.34 16.24 -15.72
CA ASP A 635 14.58 15.78 -15.09
C ASP A 635 14.48 15.79 -13.57
N ALA A 636 13.87 16.83 -12.99
CA ALA A 636 13.61 16.89 -11.56
C ALA A 636 12.70 15.74 -11.12
N ALA A 637 11.60 15.49 -11.83
CA ALA A 637 10.66 14.42 -11.51
C ALA A 637 11.29 13.02 -11.60
N VAL A 638 12.06 12.75 -12.67
CA VAL A 638 12.75 11.46 -12.86
C VAL A 638 13.92 11.31 -11.87
N GLY A 639 14.64 12.38 -11.57
CA GLY A 639 15.71 12.40 -10.57
C GLY A 639 15.21 12.14 -9.16
N ASP A 640 14.13 12.81 -8.75
CA ASP A 640 13.50 12.58 -7.45
C ASP A 640 12.95 11.15 -7.34
N TRP A 641 12.38 10.62 -8.42
CA TRP A 641 11.95 9.23 -8.48
C TRP A 641 13.11 8.24 -8.29
N MET A 642 14.21 8.38 -9.03
CA MET A 642 15.32 7.41 -8.98
C MET A 642 16.21 7.56 -7.74
N LEU A 643 16.39 8.79 -7.22
CA LEU A 643 17.35 9.07 -6.15
C LEU A 643 16.71 9.22 -4.77
N LYS A 644 15.47 9.71 -4.70
CA LYS A 644 14.76 9.93 -3.43
C LYS A 644 13.65 8.91 -3.18
N GLY A 645 13.33 8.06 -4.16
CA GLY A 645 12.23 7.09 -4.07
C GLY A 645 10.85 7.73 -4.16
N ALA A 646 10.77 8.98 -4.61
CA ALA A 646 9.51 9.70 -4.78
C ALA A 646 8.60 9.00 -5.82
N PRO A 647 7.28 9.13 -5.71
CA PRO A 647 6.39 8.56 -6.72
C PRO A 647 6.60 9.24 -8.08
N LEU A 648 6.76 8.45 -9.15
CA LEU A 648 6.90 8.98 -10.51
C LEU A 648 5.53 9.37 -11.07
N GLU A 649 5.38 10.62 -11.50
CA GLU A 649 4.13 11.13 -12.06
C GLU A 649 3.76 10.50 -13.41
N ILE A 650 2.49 10.65 -13.81
CA ILE A 650 1.90 9.99 -14.99
C ILE A 650 2.62 10.35 -16.29
N ASP A 651 2.96 11.62 -16.51
CA ASP A 651 3.58 12.06 -17.77
C ASP A 651 5.04 11.57 -17.93
N PRO A 652 5.95 11.76 -16.95
CA PRO A 652 7.27 11.15 -16.97
C PRO A 652 7.23 9.62 -17.14
N ALA A 653 6.33 8.95 -16.43
CA ALA A 653 6.14 7.50 -16.56
C ALA A 653 5.68 7.11 -17.97
N ARG A 654 4.78 7.88 -18.58
CA ARG A 654 4.32 7.67 -19.96
C ARG A 654 5.47 7.80 -20.96
N TYR A 655 6.29 8.84 -20.84
CA TYR A 655 7.43 9.06 -21.73
C TYR A 655 8.45 7.92 -21.66
N ILE A 656 8.80 7.45 -20.45
CA ILE A 656 9.72 6.32 -20.29
C ILE A 656 9.13 5.06 -20.91
N LYS A 657 7.86 4.75 -20.61
CA LYS A 657 7.18 3.56 -21.16
C LYS A 657 7.07 3.61 -22.69
N SER A 658 6.73 4.76 -23.27
CA SER A 658 6.60 4.90 -24.72
C SER A 658 7.96 4.80 -25.44
N SER A 659 9.03 5.27 -24.81
CA SER A 659 10.41 5.09 -25.27
C SER A 659 10.84 3.62 -25.24
N LEU A 660 10.61 2.92 -24.13
CA LEU A 660 10.92 1.50 -23.99
C LEU A 660 10.18 0.64 -25.03
N ALA A 661 8.88 0.91 -25.25
CA ALA A 661 8.10 0.23 -26.28
C ALA A 661 8.68 0.43 -27.68
N PHE A 662 9.10 1.65 -28.00
CA PHE A 662 9.70 1.95 -29.30
C PHE A 662 11.03 1.25 -29.53
N PHE A 663 11.92 1.24 -28.54
CA PHE A 663 13.18 0.52 -28.68
C PHE A 663 13.00 -0.99 -28.70
N PHE A 664 12.01 -1.51 -27.98
CA PHE A 664 11.62 -2.90 -28.08
C PHE A 664 11.12 -3.25 -29.49
N ASP A 665 10.16 -2.49 -30.05
CA ASP A 665 9.61 -2.75 -31.39
C ASP A 665 10.69 -2.65 -32.49
N LYS A 666 11.72 -1.82 -32.31
CA LYS A 666 12.83 -1.68 -33.25
C LYS A 666 13.93 -2.74 -33.13
N ARG A 667 14.17 -3.27 -31.92
CA ARG A 667 15.35 -4.13 -31.64
C ARG A 667 15.01 -5.56 -31.27
N ALA A 668 13.79 -5.84 -30.84
CA ALA A 668 13.40 -7.18 -30.44
C ALA A 668 13.40 -8.12 -31.65
N VAL A 669 14.28 -9.11 -31.62
CA VAL A 669 14.32 -10.19 -32.60
C VAL A 669 13.68 -11.41 -31.96
N ALA A 670 12.39 -11.64 -32.26
CA ALA A 670 11.61 -12.73 -31.65
C ALA A 670 12.28 -14.10 -31.77
N GLU A 671 13.00 -14.31 -32.87
CA GLU A 671 13.72 -15.56 -33.17
C GLU A 671 14.77 -15.92 -32.10
N TRP A 672 15.33 -14.93 -31.42
CA TRP A 672 16.33 -15.15 -30.35
C TRP A 672 15.75 -15.76 -29.08
N ALA A 673 14.43 -15.75 -28.92
CA ALA A 673 13.73 -16.37 -27.80
C ALA A 673 13.17 -17.77 -28.13
N GLY A 674 13.57 -18.37 -29.27
CA GLY A 674 13.17 -19.73 -29.64
C GLY A 674 11.68 -19.88 -29.98
N SER A 675 11.04 -18.81 -30.45
CA SER A 675 9.60 -18.74 -30.73
C SER A 675 9.35 -17.91 -31.98
N SER A 676 8.42 -18.34 -32.84
CA SER A 676 7.95 -17.54 -33.99
C SER A 676 6.88 -16.51 -33.59
N TYR A 677 6.34 -16.62 -32.37
CA TYR A 677 5.47 -15.61 -31.78
C TYR A 677 6.22 -14.28 -31.65
N ARG A 678 5.59 -13.20 -32.13
CA ARG A 678 6.11 -11.83 -31.99
C ARG A 678 5.52 -11.18 -30.74
N PRO A 679 6.24 -11.20 -29.60
CA PRO A 679 5.77 -10.54 -28.40
C PRO A 679 5.70 -9.03 -28.61
N THR A 680 4.81 -8.39 -27.87
CA THR A 680 4.64 -6.95 -27.89
C THR A 680 4.48 -6.44 -26.47
N LEU A 681 4.96 -5.23 -26.21
CA LEU A 681 4.74 -4.53 -24.95
C LEU A 681 3.37 -3.84 -24.91
N TRP A 682 2.63 -3.80 -26.01
CA TRP A 682 1.34 -3.12 -26.11
C TRP A 682 0.17 -4.03 -25.69
N LEU A 683 -0.71 -3.55 -24.80
CA LEU A 683 -1.91 -4.29 -24.37
C LEU A 683 -3.18 -3.76 -25.06
N GLY A 684 -3.75 -4.59 -25.95
CA GLY A 684 -5.07 -4.38 -26.56
C GLY A 684 -5.12 -3.20 -27.55
N LYS A 685 -6.34 -2.72 -27.86
CA LYS A 685 -6.55 -1.54 -28.73
C LYS A 685 -6.25 -0.20 -28.05
N SER A 686 -5.96 -0.21 -26.75
CA SER A 686 -5.47 0.95 -26.02
C SER A 686 -3.95 1.06 -26.23
N ASN A 687 -3.43 2.24 -26.55
CA ASN A 687 -1.98 2.55 -26.62
C ASN A 687 -1.31 2.47 -25.22
N PHE A 688 -1.52 1.38 -24.48
CA PHE A 688 -0.97 1.15 -23.16
C PHE A 688 0.23 0.20 -23.25
N VAL A 689 1.34 0.64 -22.67
CA VAL A 689 2.59 -0.13 -22.61
C VAL A 689 2.66 -0.87 -21.28
N ALA A 690 2.76 -2.20 -21.34
CA ALA A 690 2.73 -3.15 -20.23
C ALA A 690 4.05 -3.27 -19.46
N VAL A 691 4.74 -2.15 -19.25
CA VAL A 691 5.97 -2.08 -18.47
C VAL A 691 5.69 -1.53 -17.07
N GLU A 692 6.14 -2.25 -16.05
CA GLU A 692 6.10 -1.81 -14.66
C GLU A 692 7.29 -0.90 -14.37
N LEU A 693 7.02 0.31 -13.84
CA LEU A 693 8.03 1.20 -13.29
C LEU A 693 7.86 1.24 -11.76
N PRO A 694 8.90 1.01 -10.95
CA PRO A 694 8.81 1.13 -9.48
C PRO A 694 8.15 2.44 -9.05
N ASN A 695 7.23 2.41 -8.08
CA ASN A 695 6.56 3.60 -7.52
C ASN A 695 5.93 4.59 -8.53
N ALA A 696 5.64 4.18 -9.77
CA ALA A 696 5.06 5.07 -10.76
C ALA A 696 3.53 5.11 -10.72
N GLN A 697 2.97 6.32 -10.84
CA GLN A 697 1.55 6.53 -11.05
C GLN A 697 1.14 5.97 -12.41
N GLY A 698 0.04 5.21 -12.44
CA GLY A 698 -0.46 4.57 -13.66
C GLY A 698 0.04 3.14 -13.88
N ASN A 699 0.71 2.51 -12.91
CA ASN A 699 0.81 1.05 -12.88
C ASN A 699 -0.58 0.43 -12.67
N ARG A 700 -0.96 -0.55 -13.50
CA ARG A 700 -2.31 -1.14 -13.54
C ARG A 700 -2.36 -2.58 -13.04
N GLY A 701 -1.27 -3.09 -12.44
CA GLY A 701 -1.17 -4.46 -11.91
C GLY A 701 -1.14 -5.56 -12.98
N VAL A 702 -1.26 -5.22 -14.27
CA VAL A 702 -1.20 -6.14 -15.41
C VAL A 702 0.08 -5.86 -16.21
N HIS A 703 1.24 -5.97 -15.54
CA HIS A 703 2.54 -5.76 -16.15
C HIS A 703 3.27 -7.09 -16.30
N VAL A 704 3.75 -7.36 -17.50
CA VAL A 704 4.52 -8.57 -17.80
C VAL A 704 6.02 -8.32 -17.68
N VAL A 705 6.46 -7.12 -18.03
CA VAL A 705 7.88 -6.73 -18.05
C VAL A 705 8.11 -5.61 -17.05
N LYS A 706 9.23 -5.66 -16.34
CA LYS A 706 9.67 -4.58 -15.45
C LYS A 706 10.72 -3.72 -16.14
N PHE A 707 10.74 -2.43 -15.86
CA PHE A 707 11.85 -1.57 -16.28
C PHE A 707 13.15 -2.01 -15.61
N ILE A 708 13.13 -2.18 -14.29
CA ILE A 708 14.22 -2.72 -13.47
C ILE A 708 13.61 -3.49 -12.28
N SER A 709 14.40 -4.35 -11.65
CA SER A 709 13.98 -5.05 -10.42
C SER A 709 13.90 -4.08 -9.23
N GLN A 710 13.06 -4.37 -8.23
CA GLN A 710 12.98 -3.56 -7.01
C GLN A 710 14.36 -3.46 -6.32
N SER A 711 15.08 -4.58 -6.27
CA SER A 711 16.43 -4.64 -5.70
C SER A 711 17.47 -3.79 -6.43
N GLU A 712 17.29 -3.52 -7.73
CA GLU A 712 18.18 -2.62 -8.48
C GLU A 712 17.76 -1.16 -8.37
N TYR A 713 16.46 -0.90 -8.28
CA TYR A 713 15.92 0.42 -8.00
C TYR A 713 16.38 0.93 -6.63
N ASP A 714 16.35 0.06 -5.61
CA ASP A 714 16.78 0.40 -4.24
C ASP A 714 18.28 0.75 -4.15
N LYS A 715 19.12 0.33 -5.13
CA LYS A 715 20.54 0.69 -5.20
C LYS A 715 20.79 2.13 -5.64
N ARG A 716 19.77 2.84 -6.17
CA ARG A 716 19.87 4.24 -6.62
C ARG A 716 21.06 4.51 -7.53
N SER A 717 21.25 3.61 -8.51
CA SER A 717 22.39 3.66 -9.42
C SER A 717 22.34 4.90 -10.31
N VAL A 718 23.45 5.63 -10.38
CA VAL A 718 23.61 6.79 -11.28
C VAL A 718 23.40 6.37 -12.73
N GLN A 719 23.96 5.23 -13.15
CA GLN A 719 23.83 4.74 -14.54
C GLN A 719 22.36 4.45 -14.93
N LEU A 720 21.56 3.93 -14.00
CA LEU A 720 20.14 3.67 -14.24
C LEU A 720 19.33 4.98 -14.21
N THR A 721 19.75 5.94 -13.39
CA THR A 721 19.15 7.28 -13.33
C THR A 721 19.35 8.01 -14.66
N ASP A 722 20.57 7.99 -15.19
CA ASP A 722 20.91 8.56 -16.50
C ASP A 722 20.11 7.88 -17.63
N ALA A 723 19.98 6.55 -17.59
CA ALA A 723 19.16 5.82 -18.56
C ALA A 723 17.68 6.19 -18.49
N ALA A 724 17.14 6.34 -17.28
CA ALA A 724 15.76 6.78 -17.06
C ALA A 724 15.52 8.21 -17.56
N MET A 725 16.43 9.14 -17.26
CA MET A 725 16.36 10.53 -17.73
C MET A 725 16.43 10.60 -19.25
N ALA A 726 17.40 9.92 -19.86
CA ALA A 726 17.55 9.87 -21.32
C ALA A 726 16.28 9.31 -21.99
N LEU A 727 15.71 8.20 -21.47
CA LEU A 727 14.46 7.63 -21.98
C LEU A 727 13.27 8.58 -21.83
N ALA A 728 13.21 9.35 -20.74
CA ALA A 728 12.14 10.33 -20.50
C ALA A 728 12.25 11.51 -21.49
N ARG A 729 13.44 12.09 -21.64
CA ARG A 729 13.70 13.20 -22.58
C ARG A 729 13.43 12.80 -24.02
N PHE A 730 13.93 11.64 -24.44
CA PHE A 730 13.63 11.09 -25.77
C PHE A 730 12.11 10.93 -25.98
N GLY A 731 11.39 10.42 -24.97
CA GLY A 731 9.95 10.27 -25.02
C GLY A 731 9.22 11.61 -25.16
N TYR A 732 9.63 12.62 -24.39
CA TYR A 732 9.08 13.98 -24.46
C TYR A 732 9.25 14.58 -25.87
N TYR A 733 10.47 14.61 -26.39
CA TYR A 733 10.75 15.22 -27.70
C TYR A 733 10.08 14.45 -28.83
N ARG A 734 10.00 13.13 -28.75
CA ARG A 734 9.32 12.31 -29.74
C ARG A 734 7.81 12.52 -29.75
N GLU A 735 7.16 12.64 -28.59
CA GLU A 735 5.72 12.90 -28.52
C GLU A 735 5.35 14.32 -28.96
N ASN A 736 6.25 15.29 -28.74
CA ASN A 736 6.05 16.70 -29.09
C ASN A 736 6.56 17.09 -30.49
N SER A 737 7.27 16.20 -31.19
CA SER A 737 7.68 16.39 -32.58
C SER A 737 6.50 16.18 -33.54
N LEU A 738 6.36 17.07 -34.54
CA LEU A 738 5.30 17.04 -35.56
C LEU A 738 5.24 15.72 -36.35
N THR A 739 6.38 15.02 -36.48
CA THR A 739 6.49 13.78 -37.26
C THR A 739 6.41 12.52 -36.39
N LYS A 740 6.48 12.62 -35.05
CA LYS A 740 6.58 11.48 -34.11
C LYS A 740 7.67 10.46 -34.47
N THR A 741 8.67 10.89 -35.23
CA THR A 741 9.81 10.08 -35.68
C THR A 741 10.95 10.13 -34.67
N GLU A 742 11.97 9.31 -34.90
CA GLU A 742 13.22 9.36 -34.16
C GLU A 742 13.91 10.71 -34.41
N ASP A 743 13.91 11.57 -33.39
CA ASP A 743 14.52 12.90 -33.44
C ASP A 743 15.48 13.05 -32.26
N TRP A 744 16.76 13.26 -32.58
CA TRP A 744 17.86 13.43 -31.63
C TRP A 744 18.43 14.85 -31.66
N SER A 745 17.72 15.80 -32.29
CA SER A 745 18.21 17.17 -32.52
C SER A 745 18.17 18.10 -31.30
N TYR A 746 17.70 17.60 -30.15
CA TYR A 746 17.68 18.35 -28.88
C TYR A 746 19.06 18.42 -28.21
N PRO A 747 19.32 19.39 -27.31
CA PRO A 747 20.66 19.71 -26.80
C PRO A 747 21.45 18.52 -26.22
N GLU A 748 20.78 17.55 -25.60
CA GLU A 748 21.38 16.38 -24.95
C GLU A 748 21.29 15.10 -25.81
N GLY A 749 20.69 15.17 -27.00
CA GLY A 749 20.29 14.00 -27.78
C GLY A 749 21.44 13.08 -28.20
N LYS A 750 22.63 13.62 -28.44
CA LYS A 750 23.82 12.80 -28.75
C LYS A 750 24.24 11.93 -27.55
N THR A 751 24.18 12.47 -26.35
CA THR A 751 24.55 11.77 -25.11
C THR A 751 23.48 10.76 -24.74
N ASP A 752 22.20 11.18 -24.79
CA ASP A 752 21.06 10.33 -24.51
C ASP A 752 20.99 9.14 -25.47
N TYR A 753 21.34 9.33 -26.75
CA TYR A 753 21.46 8.24 -27.72
C TYR A 753 22.38 7.13 -27.20
N LEU A 754 23.62 7.45 -26.81
CA LEU A 754 24.61 6.46 -26.37
C LEU A 754 24.17 5.73 -25.10
N ILE A 755 23.61 6.47 -24.13
CA ILE A 755 23.10 5.90 -22.87
C ILE A 755 21.97 4.92 -23.16
N ILE A 756 21.01 5.31 -24.00
CA ILE A 756 19.88 4.46 -24.37
C ILE A 756 20.34 3.25 -25.17
N GLN A 757 21.32 3.39 -26.08
CA GLN A 757 21.89 2.24 -26.79
C GLN A 757 22.40 1.18 -25.80
N SER A 758 23.29 1.60 -24.88
CA SER A 758 23.90 0.71 -23.89
C SER A 758 22.90 0.05 -22.93
N PHE A 759 21.84 0.77 -22.56
CA PHE A 759 20.78 0.24 -21.72
C PHE A 759 19.93 -0.80 -22.47
N CYS A 760 19.45 -0.45 -23.66
CA CYS A 760 18.54 -1.28 -24.44
C CYS A 760 19.18 -2.61 -24.90
N ASP A 761 20.50 -2.67 -25.10
CA ASP A 761 21.20 -3.91 -25.48
C ASP A 761 21.00 -5.04 -24.46
N ARG A 762 20.84 -4.68 -23.18
CA ARG A 762 20.54 -5.63 -22.11
C ARG A 762 19.05 -5.76 -21.87
N TRP A 763 18.35 -4.63 -21.79
CA TRP A 763 16.95 -4.60 -21.38
C TRP A 763 16.00 -5.25 -22.40
N VAL A 764 16.23 -5.08 -23.71
CA VAL A 764 15.35 -5.65 -24.75
C VAL A 764 15.35 -7.18 -24.71
N ASN A 765 16.52 -7.80 -24.54
CA ASN A 765 16.65 -9.26 -24.43
C ASN A 765 15.94 -9.81 -23.18
N TYR A 766 16.05 -9.09 -22.06
CA TYR A 766 15.31 -9.40 -20.84
C TYR A 766 13.79 -9.32 -21.06
N ALA A 767 13.31 -8.20 -21.62
CA ALA A 767 11.90 -7.97 -21.89
C ALA A 767 11.31 -9.03 -22.83
N LEU A 768 12.07 -9.41 -23.87
CA LEU A 768 11.68 -10.43 -24.84
C LEU A 768 11.48 -11.79 -24.15
N THR A 769 12.42 -12.18 -23.30
CA THR A 769 12.38 -13.46 -22.58
C THR A 769 11.18 -13.54 -21.65
N GLU A 770 10.88 -12.48 -20.89
CA GLU A 770 9.75 -12.47 -19.96
C GLU A 770 8.39 -12.48 -20.67
N LEU A 771 8.25 -11.79 -21.81
CA LEU A 771 7.01 -11.81 -22.60
C LEU A 771 6.72 -13.21 -23.19
N VAL A 772 7.73 -13.87 -23.76
CA VAL A 772 7.59 -15.22 -24.31
C VAL A 772 7.25 -16.21 -23.20
N LYS A 773 7.96 -16.13 -22.07
CA LYS A 773 7.70 -16.97 -20.89
C LYS A 773 6.28 -16.77 -20.35
N HIS A 774 5.81 -15.54 -20.24
CA HIS A 774 4.45 -15.24 -19.82
C HIS A 774 3.43 -15.83 -20.80
N LYS A 775 3.65 -15.68 -22.11
CA LYS A 775 2.74 -16.23 -23.13
C LYS A 775 2.72 -17.76 -23.15
N ARG A 776 3.84 -18.42 -22.84
CA ARG A 776 3.93 -19.88 -22.67
C ARG A 776 3.09 -20.43 -21.51
N ASN A 777 2.61 -19.59 -20.59
CA ASN A 777 1.63 -20.03 -19.58
C ASN A 777 0.28 -20.43 -20.20
N ASP A 778 -0.04 -19.95 -21.41
CA ASP A 778 -1.25 -20.33 -22.15
C ASP A 778 -1.11 -21.72 -22.80
N LEU A 779 0.09 -22.29 -22.84
CA LEU A 779 0.39 -23.54 -23.55
C LEU A 779 -0.50 -24.72 -23.11
N PRO A 780 -0.79 -24.96 -21.81
CA PRO A 780 -1.71 -26.01 -21.41
C PRO A 780 -3.15 -25.81 -21.91
N LEU A 781 -3.61 -24.57 -22.03
CA LEU A 781 -4.93 -24.25 -22.56
C LEU A 781 -4.98 -24.54 -24.06
N LEU A 782 -4.03 -24.01 -24.82
CA LEU A 782 -3.94 -24.21 -26.26
C LEU A 782 -3.78 -25.70 -26.62
N LEU A 783 -2.96 -26.43 -25.87
CA LEU A 783 -2.82 -27.88 -26.02
C LEU A 783 -4.08 -28.64 -25.62
N SER A 784 -4.87 -28.15 -24.66
CA SER A 784 -6.15 -28.77 -24.31
C SER A 784 -7.18 -28.62 -25.43
N GLU A 785 -7.17 -27.49 -26.13
CA GLU A 785 -8.00 -27.29 -27.33
C GLU A 785 -7.55 -28.24 -28.45
N GLN A 786 -6.24 -28.33 -28.72
CA GLN A 786 -5.72 -29.25 -29.74
C GLN A 786 -6.02 -30.72 -29.41
N ILE A 787 -5.86 -31.14 -28.15
CA ILE A 787 -6.15 -32.50 -27.71
C ILE A 787 -7.66 -32.79 -27.80
N ALA A 788 -8.53 -31.82 -27.49
CA ALA A 788 -9.97 -31.98 -27.68
C ALA A 788 -10.35 -32.15 -29.16
N LEU A 789 -9.69 -31.43 -30.08
CA LEU A 789 -9.85 -31.66 -31.52
C LEU A 789 -9.36 -33.06 -31.91
N ALA A 790 -8.22 -33.51 -31.38
CA ALA A 790 -7.68 -34.84 -31.64
C ALA A 790 -8.59 -35.96 -31.11
N ASP A 791 -9.27 -35.72 -29.98
CA ASP A 791 -10.29 -36.60 -29.42
C ASP A 791 -11.53 -36.66 -30.30
N ALA A 792 -12.02 -35.51 -30.79
CA ALA A 792 -13.13 -35.42 -31.73
C ALA A 792 -12.82 -36.06 -33.10
N LEU A 793 -11.55 -36.21 -33.45
CA LEU A 793 -11.13 -36.95 -34.65
C LEU A 793 -10.90 -38.46 -34.38
N GLY A 794 -10.76 -38.85 -33.11
CA GLY A 794 -10.48 -40.23 -32.71
C GLY A 794 -9.03 -40.67 -32.97
N VAL A 795 -8.09 -39.72 -33.04
CA VAL A 795 -6.69 -40.00 -33.45
C VAL A 795 -5.84 -40.47 -32.26
N ILE A 796 -6.18 -40.06 -31.03
CA ILE A 796 -5.50 -40.47 -29.79
C ILE A 796 -6.04 -41.82 -29.30
N LYS A 797 -5.14 -42.80 -29.19
CA LYS A 797 -5.40 -44.15 -28.67
C LYS A 797 -5.16 -44.20 -27.17
N THR A 798 -5.77 -45.17 -26.49
CA THR A 798 -5.63 -45.36 -25.03
C THR A 798 -4.22 -45.73 -24.58
N ALA A 799 -3.42 -46.34 -25.46
CA ALA A 799 -2.04 -46.75 -25.17
C ALA A 799 -0.98 -45.66 -25.47
N ASP A 800 -1.37 -44.50 -26.00
CA ASP A 800 -0.41 -43.48 -26.41
C ASP A 800 0.20 -42.75 -25.21
N GLY A 801 1.53 -42.65 -25.19
CA GLY A 801 2.25 -41.76 -24.28
C GLY A 801 2.34 -40.33 -24.81
N PRO A 802 2.92 -39.39 -24.02
CA PRO A 802 3.04 -37.99 -24.42
C PRO A 802 3.81 -37.76 -25.73
N LYS A 803 4.77 -38.62 -26.07
CA LYS A 803 5.55 -38.52 -27.32
C LYS A 803 4.73 -38.95 -28.53
N GLU A 804 3.97 -40.04 -28.40
CA GLU A 804 3.09 -40.56 -29.43
C GLU A 804 1.90 -39.61 -29.69
N VAL A 805 1.41 -38.94 -28.64
CA VAL A 805 0.43 -37.86 -28.77
C VAL A 805 1.04 -36.68 -29.52
N LEU A 806 2.22 -36.19 -29.10
CA LEU A 806 2.90 -35.09 -29.79
C LEU A 806 3.11 -35.38 -31.29
N GLY A 807 3.54 -36.60 -31.65
CA GLY A 807 3.72 -37.01 -33.05
C GLY A 807 2.44 -36.95 -33.89
N ARG A 808 1.26 -37.13 -33.26
CA ARG A 808 -0.04 -36.95 -33.93
C ARG A 808 -0.42 -35.48 -34.03
N LEU A 809 -0.21 -34.72 -32.95
CA LEU A 809 -0.52 -33.30 -32.92
C LEU A 809 0.31 -32.49 -33.92
N LEU A 810 1.47 -33.00 -34.36
CA LEU A 810 2.33 -32.39 -35.39
C LEU A 810 1.89 -32.67 -36.83
N GLN A 811 0.92 -33.56 -37.08
CA GLN A 811 0.40 -33.79 -38.44
C GLN A 811 -0.56 -32.66 -38.84
N ASN A 812 -0.58 -32.31 -40.14
CA ASN A 812 -1.52 -31.32 -40.65
C ASN A 812 -2.91 -31.94 -40.96
N SER A 813 -3.92 -31.08 -41.07
CA SER A 813 -5.32 -31.48 -41.31
C SER A 813 -5.49 -32.34 -42.57
N LYS A 814 -4.76 -32.03 -43.66
CA LYS A 814 -4.80 -32.79 -44.93
C LYS A 814 -4.32 -34.22 -44.76
N THR A 815 -3.21 -34.41 -44.04
CA THR A 815 -2.63 -35.72 -43.76
C THR A 815 -3.57 -36.54 -42.89
N LEU A 816 -4.16 -35.94 -41.86
CA LEU A 816 -5.14 -36.60 -41.00
C LEU A 816 -6.42 -36.98 -41.76
N SER A 817 -6.94 -36.08 -42.59
CA SER A 817 -8.14 -36.33 -43.41
C SER A 817 -7.99 -37.55 -44.31
N SER A 818 -6.81 -37.73 -44.91
CA SER A 818 -6.52 -38.89 -45.77
C SER A 818 -6.48 -40.25 -45.02
N GLN A 819 -6.33 -40.23 -43.70
CA GLN A 819 -6.28 -41.43 -42.86
C GLN A 819 -7.67 -41.91 -42.41
N PHE A 820 -8.69 -41.06 -42.48
CA PHE A 820 -10.03 -41.40 -42.01
C PHE A 820 -10.81 -42.23 -43.03
N ARG A 821 -11.49 -43.28 -42.53
CA ARG A 821 -12.47 -44.06 -43.29
C ARG A 821 -13.75 -43.24 -43.53
N THR A 822 -14.57 -43.70 -44.47
CA THR A 822 -15.86 -43.03 -44.77
C THR A 822 -16.75 -43.00 -43.52
N GLY A 823 -17.31 -41.83 -43.20
CA GLY A 823 -18.08 -41.62 -41.98
C GLY A 823 -19.39 -42.43 -41.97
N ILE A 824 -19.66 -43.11 -40.86
CA ILE A 824 -20.80 -44.03 -40.71
C ILE A 824 -22.12 -43.29 -40.46
N THR A 825 -22.05 -42.15 -39.77
CA THR A 825 -23.22 -41.34 -39.41
C THR A 825 -22.98 -39.89 -39.76
N LYS A 826 -24.06 -39.16 -40.04
CA LYS A 826 -23.99 -37.73 -40.33
C LYS A 826 -23.35 -36.97 -39.16
N ALA A 827 -23.68 -37.36 -37.92
CA ALA A 827 -23.11 -36.77 -36.72
C ALA A 827 -21.58 -36.92 -36.62
N ILE A 828 -21.01 -38.07 -37.01
CA ILE A 828 -19.55 -38.29 -36.99
C ILE A 828 -18.87 -37.48 -38.11
N THR A 829 -19.47 -37.46 -39.30
CA THR A 829 -18.91 -36.71 -40.45
C THR A 829 -18.90 -35.21 -40.19
N GLU A 830 -19.97 -34.66 -39.61
CA GLU A 830 -20.06 -33.24 -39.21
C GLU A 830 -19.02 -32.91 -38.14
N LEU A 831 -18.92 -33.71 -37.07
CA LEU A 831 -17.96 -33.47 -36.00
C LEU A 831 -16.50 -33.49 -36.50
N ARG A 832 -16.16 -34.45 -37.38
CA ARG A 832 -14.84 -34.52 -38.00
C ARG A 832 -14.55 -33.33 -38.92
N GLY A 833 -15.55 -32.91 -39.69
CA GLY A 833 -15.43 -31.73 -40.56
C GLY A 833 -15.15 -30.45 -39.76
N GLU A 834 -15.88 -30.24 -38.66
CA GLU A 834 -15.67 -29.11 -37.76
C GLU A 834 -14.30 -29.16 -37.06
N ALA A 835 -13.86 -30.34 -36.64
CA ALA A 835 -12.57 -30.51 -35.97
C ALA A 835 -11.39 -30.28 -36.94
N LEU A 836 -11.47 -30.81 -38.16
CA LEU A 836 -10.45 -30.58 -39.20
C LEU A 836 -10.38 -29.12 -39.63
N ALA A 837 -11.51 -28.42 -39.71
CA ALA A 837 -11.54 -27.01 -40.08
C ALA A 837 -10.81 -26.10 -39.08
N LYS A 838 -10.72 -26.50 -37.81
CA LYS A 838 -10.03 -25.75 -36.74
C LYS A 838 -8.62 -26.26 -36.44
N TRP A 839 -8.21 -27.38 -37.05
CA TRP A 839 -7.01 -28.12 -36.66
C TRP A 839 -5.72 -27.33 -36.86
N ASP A 840 -5.50 -26.82 -38.08
CA ASP A 840 -4.23 -26.17 -38.43
C ASP A 840 -4.08 -24.82 -37.67
N ASP A 841 -5.17 -24.08 -37.48
CA ASP A 841 -5.17 -22.82 -36.72
C ASP A 841 -4.84 -23.06 -35.23
N ALA A 842 -5.46 -24.07 -34.62
CA ALA A 842 -5.16 -24.45 -33.24
C ALA A 842 -3.73 -25.00 -33.11
N GLN A 843 -3.23 -25.70 -34.13
CA GLN A 843 -1.88 -26.21 -34.19
C GLN A 843 -0.83 -25.08 -34.22
N ASP A 844 -1.02 -24.10 -35.10
CA ASP A 844 -0.14 -22.92 -35.23
C ASP A 844 -0.10 -22.09 -33.93
N ALA A 845 -1.24 -21.96 -33.25
CA ALA A 845 -1.37 -21.18 -32.02
C ALA A 845 -0.43 -21.67 -30.89
N TRP A 846 -0.27 -22.99 -30.70
CA TRP A 846 0.67 -23.51 -29.69
C TRP A 846 2.07 -23.73 -30.26
N LEU A 847 2.22 -24.10 -31.53
CA LEU A 847 3.54 -24.30 -32.15
C LEU A 847 4.36 -23.03 -32.18
N SER A 848 3.72 -21.89 -32.48
CA SER A 848 4.43 -20.60 -32.54
C SER A 848 5.12 -20.19 -31.23
N LEU A 849 4.67 -20.72 -30.09
CA LEU A 849 5.24 -20.44 -28.76
C LEU A 849 6.50 -21.28 -28.43
N VAL A 850 6.73 -22.37 -29.14
CA VAL A 850 7.68 -23.43 -28.77
C VAL A 850 8.56 -23.91 -29.91
N ALA A 851 8.28 -23.48 -31.13
CA ALA A 851 9.05 -23.75 -32.33
C ALA A 851 9.39 -22.43 -33.03
N LEU A 852 10.64 -22.34 -33.49
CA LEU A 852 11.10 -21.24 -34.33
C LEU A 852 10.73 -21.49 -35.80
N ASN A 853 10.82 -22.76 -36.21
CA ASN A 853 10.63 -23.25 -37.56
C ASN A 853 10.22 -24.73 -37.51
N ASP A 854 10.02 -25.33 -38.68
CA ASP A 854 9.56 -26.72 -38.83
C ASP A 854 10.62 -27.78 -38.46
N HIS A 855 11.81 -27.38 -37.98
CA HIS A 855 12.93 -28.27 -37.72
C HIS A 855 13.35 -28.33 -36.25
N ALA A 856 12.93 -27.39 -35.40
CA ALA A 856 13.34 -27.32 -34.00
C ALA A 856 12.19 -26.89 -33.07
N LEU A 857 12.01 -27.65 -31.99
CA LEU A 857 11.00 -27.41 -30.97
C LEU A 857 11.54 -27.61 -29.55
N GLU A 858 11.00 -26.87 -28.58
CA GLU A 858 11.32 -27.03 -27.15
C GLU A 858 10.58 -28.25 -26.55
N GLY A 859 11.18 -29.44 -26.72
CA GLY A 859 10.55 -30.71 -26.38
C GLY A 859 10.22 -30.89 -24.90
N ASP A 860 11.08 -30.46 -23.98
CA ASP A 860 10.87 -30.65 -22.54
C ASP A 860 9.67 -29.85 -22.01
N LEU A 861 9.52 -28.61 -22.48
CA LEU A 861 8.39 -27.73 -22.15
C LEU A 861 7.07 -28.35 -22.66
N LEU A 862 7.07 -28.80 -23.91
CA LEU A 862 5.90 -29.41 -24.57
C LEU A 862 5.48 -30.73 -23.92
N LEU A 863 6.41 -31.65 -23.70
CA LEU A 863 6.11 -32.95 -23.10
C LEU A 863 5.54 -32.79 -21.68
N SER A 864 6.10 -31.84 -20.90
CA SER A 864 5.57 -31.49 -19.58
C SER A 864 4.14 -30.93 -19.65
N ALA A 865 3.87 -30.04 -20.60
CA ALA A 865 2.53 -29.47 -20.80
C ALA A 865 1.51 -30.52 -21.27
N ILE A 866 1.86 -31.35 -22.26
CA ILE A 866 1.02 -32.45 -22.76
C ILE A 866 0.70 -33.43 -21.62
N GLN A 867 1.70 -33.83 -20.83
CA GLN A 867 1.48 -34.73 -19.70
C GLN A 867 0.51 -34.14 -18.68
N LYS A 868 0.59 -32.84 -18.40
CA LYS A 868 -0.36 -32.15 -17.51
C LYS A 868 -1.78 -32.13 -18.07
N VAL A 869 -1.95 -31.92 -19.38
CA VAL A 869 -3.25 -31.92 -20.04
C VAL A 869 -3.86 -33.33 -20.07
N LEU A 870 -3.08 -34.35 -20.44
CA LEU A 870 -3.53 -35.74 -20.47
C LEU A 870 -4.01 -36.24 -19.11
N LYS A 871 -3.36 -35.83 -18.01
CA LYS A 871 -3.82 -36.15 -16.64
C LYS A 871 -5.19 -35.54 -16.29
N LYS A 872 -5.57 -34.43 -16.92
CA LYS A 872 -6.83 -33.72 -16.69
C LYS A 872 -7.91 -34.03 -17.72
N ARG A 873 -7.61 -34.88 -18.71
CA ARG A 873 -8.51 -35.26 -19.79
C ARG A 873 -9.74 -35.96 -19.21
N SER A 874 -10.92 -35.49 -19.61
CA SER A 874 -12.21 -36.11 -19.24
C SER A 874 -12.58 -37.18 -20.27
N ASN A 875 -13.01 -38.35 -19.82
CA ASN A 875 -13.35 -39.47 -20.71
C ASN A 875 -14.77 -39.36 -21.34
N ASN A 876 -15.57 -38.34 -20.99
CA ASN A 876 -17.01 -38.29 -21.31
C ASN A 876 -17.43 -37.24 -22.36
N THR A 877 -16.50 -36.53 -23.00
CA THR A 877 -16.79 -35.39 -23.89
C THR A 877 -17.68 -35.72 -25.10
N HIS A 878 -17.66 -36.97 -25.59
CA HIS A 878 -18.43 -37.37 -26.78
C HIS A 878 -19.58 -38.34 -26.50
N ALA A 879 -19.93 -38.56 -25.22
CA ALA A 879 -20.97 -39.54 -24.84
C ALA A 879 -22.34 -39.29 -25.52
N ALA A 880 -22.71 -38.03 -25.75
CA ALA A 880 -23.95 -37.68 -26.45
C ALA A 880 -23.91 -38.04 -27.95
N VAL A 881 -22.76 -37.80 -28.62
CA VAL A 881 -22.55 -38.18 -30.01
C VAL A 881 -22.52 -39.70 -30.13
N VAL A 882 -21.82 -40.38 -29.22
CA VAL A 882 -21.81 -41.86 -29.14
C VAL A 882 -23.24 -42.39 -29.02
N LYS A 883 -24.02 -41.91 -28.04
CA LYS A 883 -25.42 -42.35 -27.86
C LYS A 883 -26.27 -42.14 -29.11
N LYS A 884 -26.14 -40.98 -29.77
CA LYS A 884 -26.86 -40.68 -31.01
C LYS A 884 -26.41 -41.60 -32.15
N SER A 885 -25.10 -41.75 -32.36
CA SER A 885 -24.54 -42.64 -33.39
C SER A 885 -24.94 -44.09 -33.15
N LEU A 886 -24.94 -44.58 -31.91
CA LEU A 886 -25.40 -45.93 -31.56
C LEU A 886 -26.87 -46.16 -31.92
N SER A 887 -27.73 -45.13 -31.79
CA SER A 887 -29.12 -45.22 -32.24
C SER A 887 -29.25 -45.24 -33.76
N GLU A 888 -28.43 -44.48 -34.48
CA GLU A 888 -28.43 -44.43 -35.95
C GLU A 888 -27.90 -45.72 -36.58
N ILE A 889 -26.88 -46.35 -35.98
CA ILE A 889 -26.29 -47.61 -36.47
C ILE A 889 -26.98 -48.86 -35.93
N ARG A 890 -28.11 -48.73 -35.23
CA ARG A 890 -28.83 -49.87 -34.65
C ARG A 890 -29.12 -50.99 -35.68
N PRO A 891 -29.54 -50.70 -36.93
CA PRO A 891 -29.69 -51.75 -37.95
C PRO A 891 -28.39 -52.48 -38.28
N ALA A 892 -27.25 -51.79 -38.23
CA ALA A 892 -25.92 -52.40 -38.43
C ALA A 892 -25.58 -53.37 -37.29
N LEU A 893 -25.88 -52.97 -36.04
CA LEU A 893 -25.67 -53.79 -34.84
C LEU A 893 -26.54 -55.04 -34.87
N ASP A 894 -27.82 -54.89 -35.23
CA ASP A 894 -28.76 -56.01 -35.33
C ASP A 894 -28.34 -56.97 -36.48
N THR A 895 -27.86 -56.42 -37.61
CA THR A 895 -27.33 -57.25 -38.72
C THR A 895 -26.06 -58.01 -38.31
N ALA A 896 -25.14 -57.37 -37.58
CA ALA A 896 -23.93 -58.03 -37.08
C ALA A 896 -24.23 -59.13 -36.05
N ALA A 897 -25.34 -58.99 -35.30
CA ALA A 897 -25.80 -59.99 -34.35
C ALA A 897 -26.32 -61.28 -35.02
N LEU A 898 -26.76 -61.23 -36.29
CA LEU A 898 -27.16 -62.43 -37.05
C LEU A 898 -26.00 -63.40 -37.28
N PHE A 899 -24.76 -62.92 -37.16
CA PHE A 899 -23.56 -63.72 -37.31
C PHE A 899 -22.96 -64.13 -35.96
N ALA A 900 -23.66 -63.94 -34.84
CA ALA A 900 -23.10 -64.14 -33.48
C ALA A 900 -22.39 -65.49 -33.28
N ASP A 901 -22.87 -66.53 -33.95
CA ASP A 901 -22.32 -67.90 -33.87
C ASP A 901 -21.03 -68.11 -34.70
N CYS A 902 -20.63 -67.15 -35.55
CA CYS A 902 -19.31 -67.15 -36.18
C CYS A 902 -18.26 -66.66 -35.16
N GLU A 903 -17.21 -67.46 -34.92
CA GLU A 903 -16.11 -67.12 -34.00
C GLU A 903 -14.93 -66.48 -34.74
N ASN A 904 -14.69 -66.89 -35.98
CA ASN A 904 -13.56 -66.44 -36.80
C ASN A 904 -13.99 -66.07 -38.24
N ALA A 905 -13.02 -65.62 -39.04
CA ALA A 905 -13.25 -65.18 -40.41
C ALA A 905 -13.67 -66.33 -41.34
N ASP A 906 -13.21 -67.55 -41.06
CA ASP A 906 -13.48 -68.75 -41.86
C ASP A 906 -14.92 -69.19 -41.65
N ASP A 907 -15.41 -69.22 -40.40
CA ASP A 907 -16.82 -69.54 -40.08
C ASP A 907 -17.79 -68.58 -40.79
N PHE A 908 -17.44 -67.29 -40.81
CA PHE A 908 -18.21 -66.26 -41.51
C PHE A 908 -18.21 -66.50 -43.03
N SER A 909 -17.04 -66.82 -43.60
CA SER A 909 -16.91 -67.08 -45.03
C SER A 909 -17.67 -68.33 -45.45
N GLU A 910 -17.64 -69.39 -44.66
CA GLU A 910 -18.38 -70.62 -44.91
C GLU A 910 -19.90 -70.38 -44.92
N LEU A 911 -20.41 -69.68 -43.90
CA LEU A 911 -21.84 -69.35 -43.80
C LEU A 911 -22.31 -68.50 -44.99
N VAL A 912 -21.56 -67.45 -45.36
CA VAL A 912 -21.89 -66.60 -46.50
C VAL A 912 -21.80 -67.37 -47.83
N THR A 913 -20.85 -68.30 -47.96
CA THR A 913 -20.74 -69.17 -49.13
C THR A 913 -21.96 -70.09 -49.26
N GLY A 914 -22.42 -70.66 -48.15
CA GLY A 914 -23.66 -71.45 -48.11
C GLY A 914 -24.89 -70.63 -48.52
N LEU A 915 -25.03 -69.41 -48.00
CA LEU A 915 -26.11 -68.49 -48.40
C LEU A 915 -26.05 -68.15 -49.89
N THR A 916 -24.85 -67.94 -50.42
CA THR A 916 -24.63 -67.65 -51.84
C THR A 916 -25.05 -68.81 -52.73
N GLN A 917 -24.67 -70.04 -52.37
CA GLN A 917 -25.05 -71.24 -53.11
C GLN A 917 -26.58 -71.43 -53.11
N LEU A 918 -27.24 -71.18 -51.97
CA LEU A 918 -28.69 -71.26 -51.85
C LEU A 918 -29.41 -70.26 -52.77
N VAL A 919 -28.93 -69.01 -52.84
CA VAL A 919 -29.50 -67.99 -53.75
C VAL A 919 -29.28 -68.35 -55.22
N LYS A 920 -28.13 -68.94 -55.57
CA LYS A 920 -27.87 -69.44 -56.94
C LYS A 920 -28.80 -70.58 -57.29
N SER A 921 -28.97 -71.57 -56.41
CA SER A 921 -29.88 -72.69 -56.66
C SER A 921 -31.33 -72.25 -56.84
N LEU A 922 -31.79 -71.23 -56.10
CA LEU A 922 -33.12 -70.64 -56.29
C LEU A 922 -33.26 -69.91 -57.63
N GLY A 923 -32.19 -69.31 -58.13
CA GLY A 923 -32.16 -68.69 -59.45
C GLY A 923 -32.23 -69.75 -60.56
N ASP A 924 -31.41 -70.78 -60.46
CA ASP A 924 -31.32 -71.86 -61.45
C ASP A 924 -32.61 -72.70 -61.51
N SER A 925 -33.30 -72.90 -60.38
CA SER A 925 -34.58 -73.60 -60.33
C SER A 925 -35.78 -72.77 -60.81
N GLY A 926 -35.59 -71.45 -60.98
CA GLY A 926 -36.67 -70.52 -61.32
C GLY A 926 -37.58 -70.13 -60.15
N ASP A 927 -37.27 -70.57 -58.93
CA ASP A 927 -38.05 -70.29 -57.71
C ASP A 927 -37.75 -68.91 -57.11
N TYR A 928 -36.76 -68.20 -57.65
CA TYR A 928 -36.49 -66.82 -57.27
C TYR A 928 -37.57 -65.87 -57.82
N PRO A 929 -38.23 -65.03 -56.98
CA PRO A 929 -39.32 -64.19 -57.44
C PRO A 929 -38.88 -63.19 -58.52
N ALA A 930 -39.49 -63.27 -59.71
CA ALA A 930 -39.09 -62.50 -60.89
C ALA A 930 -39.30 -60.97 -60.73
N ASP A 931 -40.18 -60.54 -59.83
CA ASP A 931 -40.47 -59.13 -59.52
C ASP A 931 -39.55 -58.53 -58.43
N MET A 932 -38.59 -59.31 -57.93
CA MET A 932 -37.74 -58.92 -56.81
C MET A 932 -36.48 -58.18 -57.25
N THR A 933 -36.11 -57.16 -56.48
CA THR A 933 -34.81 -56.47 -56.61
C THR A 933 -34.06 -56.55 -55.28
N PRO A 934 -32.78 -56.96 -55.27
CA PRO A 934 -31.97 -57.42 -56.40
C PRO A 934 -32.42 -58.77 -56.99
N ASP A 935 -32.02 -59.07 -58.24
CA ASP A 935 -32.18 -60.40 -58.83
C ASP A 935 -31.23 -61.45 -58.21
N SER A 936 -31.46 -62.73 -58.49
CA SER A 936 -30.66 -63.85 -57.93
C SER A 936 -29.15 -63.67 -58.17
N SER A 937 -28.76 -63.29 -59.38
CA SER A 937 -27.34 -63.11 -59.74
C SER A 937 -26.69 -61.96 -58.98
N THR A 938 -27.41 -60.85 -58.84
CA THR A 938 -26.99 -59.63 -58.17
C THR A 938 -26.88 -59.84 -56.67
N LEU A 939 -27.83 -60.57 -56.06
CA LEU A 939 -27.79 -60.92 -54.64
C LEU A 939 -26.66 -61.92 -54.34
N ALA A 940 -26.47 -62.95 -55.16
CA ALA A 940 -25.38 -63.91 -55.00
C ALA A 940 -24.00 -63.25 -55.12
N ASN A 941 -23.83 -62.33 -56.07
CA ASN A 941 -22.60 -61.54 -56.20
C ASN A 941 -22.39 -60.60 -55.00
N SER A 942 -23.46 -60.00 -54.48
CA SER A 942 -23.39 -59.14 -53.28
C SER A 942 -23.01 -59.94 -52.03
N LEU A 943 -23.55 -61.15 -51.86
CA LEU A 943 -23.22 -62.08 -50.78
C LEU A 943 -21.78 -62.55 -50.86
N THR A 944 -21.33 -63.05 -52.02
CA THR A 944 -19.91 -63.39 -52.25
C THR A 944 -19.00 -62.22 -51.92
N GLY A 945 -19.44 -61.01 -52.28
CA GLY A 945 -18.75 -59.79 -51.96
C GLY A 945 -18.54 -59.52 -50.46
N LEU A 946 -19.33 -60.10 -49.56
CA LEU A 946 -19.15 -59.90 -48.11
C LEU A 946 -17.92 -60.63 -47.57
N THR A 947 -17.48 -61.73 -48.18
CA THR A 947 -16.26 -62.44 -47.75
C THR A 947 -14.99 -61.69 -48.18
N GLU A 948 -15.11 -60.80 -49.16
CA GLU A 948 -14.04 -59.96 -49.68
C GLU A 948 -14.05 -58.56 -49.02
N GLY A 949 -12.89 -58.07 -48.57
CA GLY A 949 -12.73 -56.65 -48.21
C GLY A 949 -13.00 -56.26 -46.75
N GLY A 950 -12.76 -57.15 -45.79
CA GLY A 950 -12.64 -56.78 -44.36
C GLY A 950 -13.97 -56.54 -43.63
N VAL A 951 -15.09 -57.04 -44.16
CA VAL A 951 -16.42 -56.99 -43.50
C VAL A 951 -16.38 -57.73 -42.16
N TRP A 952 -15.65 -58.84 -42.05
CA TRP A 952 -15.47 -59.56 -40.77
C TRP A 952 -14.87 -58.68 -39.66
N LEU A 953 -13.82 -57.92 -39.95
CA LEU A 953 -13.24 -56.97 -38.99
C LEU A 953 -14.24 -55.87 -38.60
N THR A 954 -15.13 -55.50 -39.52
CA THR A 954 -16.22 -54.55 -39.26
C THR A 954 -17.25 -55.15 -38.30
N ILE A 955 -17.60 -56.42 -38.47
CA ILE A 955 -18.48 -57.17 -37.55
C ILE A 955 -17.84 -57.26 -36.16
N LEU A 956 -16.55 -57.60 -36.07
CA LEU A 956 -15.84 -57.63 -34.78
C LEU A 956 -15.83 -56.27 -34.08
N LYS A 957 -15.62 -55.17 -34.81
CA LYS A 957 -15.70 -53.81 -34.25
C LYS A 957 -17.12 -53.47 -33.78
N LEU A 958 -18.15 -53.82 -34.54
CA LEU A 958 -19.55 -53.65 -34.16
C LEU A 958 -19.90 -54.44 -32.88
N ARG A 959 -19.36 -55.66 -32.72
CA ARG A 959 -19.47 -56.44 -31.47
C ARG A 959 -18.70 -55.78 -30.32
N GLY A 960 -17.49 -55.29 -30.57
CA GLY A 960 -16.71 -54.57 -29.56
C GLY A 960 -17.42 -53.33 -29.02
N ILE A 961 -18.21 -52.66 -29.87
CA ILE A 961 -19.06 -51.53 -29.48
C ILE A 961 -20.17 -51.96 -28.52
N THR A 962 -20.84 -53.10 -28.78
CA THR A 962 -21.93 -53.59 -27.91
C THR A 962 -21.41 -54.17 -26.59
N GLN A 963 -20.18 -54.66 -26.55
CA GLN A 963 -19.54 -55.24 -25.36
C GLN A 963 -18.86 -54.20 -24.45
N SER A 964 -18.54 -53.01 -24.96
CA SER A 964 -17.87 -51.96 -24.19
C SER A 964 -18.89 -51.05 -23.48
N GLU A 965 -18.75 -50.85 -22.16
CA GLU A 965 -19.53 -49.86 -21.40
C GLU A 965 -18.87 -48.47 -21.35
N ASP A 966 -17.59 -48.36 -21.74
CA ASP A 966 -16.85 -47.09 -21.76
C ASP A 966 -17.18 -46.25 -23.01
N PRO A 967 -17.78 -45.05 -22.86
CA PRO A 967 -18.11 -44.16 -23.98
C PRO A 967 -16.90 -43.75 -24.82
N LEU A 968 -15.71 -43.65 -24.23
CA LEU A 968 -14.50 -43.27 -24.94
C LEU A 968 -14.03 -44.39 -25.88
N ARG A 969 -14.05 -45.64 -25.39
CA ARG A 969 -13.75 -46.81 -26.20
C ARG A 969 -14.79 -47.04 -27.30
N GLN A 970 -16.08 -46.82 -26.99
CA GLN A 970 -17.14 -46.85 -27.99
C GLN A 970 -16.92 -45.79 -29.09
N TRP A 971 -16.54 -44.56 -28.70
CA TRP A 971 -16.22 -43.48 -29.64
C TRP A 971 -15.04 -43.83 -30.58
N GLN A 972 -13.97 -44.40 -30.03
CA GLN A 972 -12.81 -44.84 -30.82
C GLN A 972 -13.19 -45.92 -31.83
N LEU A 973 -13.92 -46.95 -31.39
CA LEU A 973 -14.39 -48.01 -32.29
C LEU A 973 -15.31 -47.47 -33.38
N LEU A 974 -16.23 -46.55 -33.04
CA LEU A 974 -17.07 -45.84 -34.01
C LEU A 974 -16.23 -45.07 -35.04
N CYS A 975 -15.14 -44.43 -34.62
CA CYS A 975 -14.24 -43.72 -35.51
C CYS A 975 -13.50 -44.64 -36.50
N GLU A 976 -13.29 -45.91 -36.15
CA GLU A 976 -12.54 -46.88 -36.96
C GLU A 976 -13.40 -47.70 -37.94
N LEU A 977 -14.73 -47.56 -37.89
CA LEU A 977 -15.65 -48.24 -38.80
C LEU A 977 -15.66 -47.57 -40.19
N ASP A 978 -15.97 -48.34 -41.22
CA ASP A 978 -16.10 -47.86 -42.60
C ASP A 978 -17.58 -47.90 -43.03
N GLY A 979 -18.16 -46.73 -43.29
CA GLY A 979 -19.56 -46.60 -43.70
C GLY A 979 -19.90 -47.37 -44.97
N THR A 980 -18.95 -47.51 -45.91
CA THR A 980 -19.17 -48.28 -47.15
C THR A 980 -19.33 -49.78 -46.88
N LEU A 981 -18.49 -50.34 -46.01
CA LEU A 981 -18.55 -51.76 -45.64
C LEU A 981 -19.80 -52.08 -44.82
N ILE A 982 -20.20 -51.17 -43.92
CA ILE A 982 -21.44 -51.30 -43.15
C ILE A 982 -22.66 -51.29 -44.06
N ASN A 983 -22.75 -50.32 -44.99
CA ASN A 983 -23.86 -50.24 -45.92
C ASN A 983 -23.93 -51.47 -46.83
N ARG A 984 -22.76 -51.98 -47.28
CA ARG A 984 -22.68 -53.22 -48.05
C ARG A 984 -23.23 -54.40 -47.27
N LEU A 985 -22.85 -54.55 -46.00
CA LEU A 985 -23.35 -55.59 -45.10
C LEU A 985 -24.87 -55.50 -44.93
N ILE A 986 -25.39 -54.33 -44.54
CA ILE A 986 -26.82 -54.13 -44.29
C ILE A 986 -27.65 -54.36 -45.55
N PHE A 987 -27.25 -53.78 -46.69
CA PHE A 987 -28.01 -53.89 -47.94
C PHE A 987 -28.07 -55.34 -48.42
N THR A 988 -26.94 -56.05 -48.39
CA THR A 988 -26.86 -57.44 -48.82
C THR A 988 -27.71 -58.35 -47.95
N ILE A 989 -27.61 -58.21 -46.62
CA ILE A 989 -28.35 -59.06 -45.69
C ILE A 989 -29.84 -58.70 -45.65
N SER A 990 -30.21 -57.42 -45.80
CA SER A 990 -31.60 -57.01 -45.92
C SER A 990 -32.23 -57.58 -47.20
N GLY A 991 -31.51 -57.54 -48.32
CA GLY A 991 -31.92 -58.18 -49.58
C GLY A 991 -32.16 -59.68 -49.37
N TRP A 992 -31.19 -60.37 -48.74
CA TRP A 992 -31.34 -61.79 -48.41
C TRP A 992 -32.53 -62.06 -47.48
N GLN A 993 -32.76 -61.27 -46.44
CA GLN A 993 -33.88 -61.45 -45.52
C GLN A 993 -35.24 -61.27 -46.22
N GLN A 994 -35.36 -60.33 -47.15
CA GLN A 994 -36.58 -60.15 -47.93
C GLN A 994 -36.83 -61.36 -48.83
N VAL A 995 -35.79 -61.86 -49.52
CA VAL A 995 -35.88 -63.06 -50.36
C VAL A 995 -36.27 -64.25 -49.49
N ASN A 996 -35.55 -64.47 -48.39
CA ASN A 996 -35.83 -65.55 -47.46
C ASN A 996 -37.28 -65.50 -46.96
N LYS A 997 -37.78 -64.34 -46.53
CA LYS A 997 -39.17 -64.21 -46.07
C LYS A 997 -40.19 -64.61 -47.14
N ARG A 998 -39.99 -64.18 -48.39
CA ARG A 998 -40.95 -64.42 -49.48
C ARG A 998 -40.81 -65.83 -50.07
N VAL A 999 -39.59 -66.29 -50.30
CA VAL A 999 -39.29 -67.63 -50.79
C VAL A 999 -39.65 -68.67 -49.75
N LEU A 1000 -39.32 -68.47 -48.47
CA LEU A 1000 -39.74 -69.38 -47.41
C LEU A 1000 -41.27 -69.45 -47.34
N ALA A 1001 -41.98 -68.32 -47.43
CA ALA A 1001 -43.44 -68.33 -47.46
C ALA A 1001 -43.99 -69.06 -48.70
N ASN A 1002 -43.40 -68.85 -49.88
CA ASN A 1002 -43.81 -69.50 -51.13
C ASN A 1002 -43.49 -71.00 -51.13
N ILE A 1003 -42.29 -71.39 -50.71
CA ILE A 1003 -41.89 -72.80 -50.54
C ILE A 1003 -42.78 -73.45 -49.48
N THR A 1004 -43.07 -72.78 -48.37
CA THR A 1004 -43.97 -73.31 -47.33
C THR A 1004 -45.38 -73.47 -47.89
N ALA A 1005 -45.90 -72.51 -48.66
CA ALA A 1005 -47.21 -72.59 -49.29
C ALA A 1005 -47.26 -73.62 -50.44
N TYR A 1006 -46.20 -73.74 -51.23
CA TYR A 1006 -46.04 -74.73 -52.29
C TYR A 1006 -46.00 -76.14 -51.68
N ASN A 1007 -45.13 -76.34 -50.69
CA ASN A 1007 -45.06 -77.56 -49.90
C ASN A 1007 -46.44 -77.88 -49.32
N HIS A 1008 -47.13 -76.91 -48.70
CA HIS A 1008 -48.45 -77.14 -48.13
C HIS A 1008 -49.51 -77.53 -49.19
N SER A 1009 -49.49 -76.90 -50.36
CA SER A 1009 -50.45 -77.14 -51.47
C SER A 1009 -50.14 -78.37 -52.32
N HIS A 1010 -48.89 -78.82 -52.36
CA HIS A 1010 -48.43 -80.00 -53.11
C HIS A 1010 -48.18 -81.20 -52.20
N GLY A 1011 -48.88 -81.23 -51.07
CA GLY A 1011 -48.98 -82.43 -50.24
C GLY A 1011 -47.78 -82.67 -49.32
N SER A 1012 -46.97 -81.67 -48.99
CA SER A 1012 -45.91 -81.82 -47.96
C SER A 1012 -46.47 -82.25 -46.62
N HIS A 1013 -47.71 -81.89 -46.29
CA HIS A 1013 -48.35 -82.41 -45.08
C HIS A 1013 -48.62 -83.91 -45.20
N GLN A 1014 -49.01 -84.39 -46.39
CA GLN A 1014 -49.18 -85.82 -46.67
C GLN A 1014 -47.83 -86.54 -46.76
N ILE A 1015 -46.79 -85.93 -47.34
CA ILE A 1015 -45.44 -86.48 -47.36
C ILE A 1015 -44.85 -86.52 -45.96
N SER A 1016 -45.08 -85.49 -45.14
CA SER A 1016 -44.68 -85.46 -43.74
C SER A 1016 -45.48 -86.48 -42.92
N GLU A 1017 -46.79 -86.62 -43.13
CA GLU A 1017 -47.60 -87.67 -42.52
C GLU A 1017 -47.14 -89.06 -42.94
N PHE A 1018 -46.90 -89.29 -44.23
CA PHE A 1018 -46.37 -90.55 -44.73
C PHE A 1018 -44.98 -90.81 -44.19
N ARG A 1019 -44.12 -89.80 -44.10
CA ARG A 1019 -42.79 -89.94 -43.51
C ARG A 1019 -42.87 -90.22 -42.03
N THR A 1020 -43.79 -89.59 -41.30
CA THR A 1020 -44.02 -89.84 -39.87
C THR A 1020 -44.65 -91.22 -39.67
N GLN A 1021 -45.55 -91.67 -40.54
CA GLN A 1021 -46.09 -93.03 -40.56
C GLN A 1021 -45.02 -94.05 -40.90
N ILE A 1022 -44.15 -93.77 -41.86
CA ILE A 1022 -43.00 -94.60 -42.23
C ILE A 1022 -42.00 -94.65 -41.07
N GLU A 1023 -41.68 -93.53 -40.44
CA GLU A 1023 -40.78 -93.50 -39.27
C GLU A 1023 -41.41 -94.19 -38.06
N SER A 1024 -42.72 -94.02 -37.83
CA SER A 1024 -43.48 -94.73 -36.80
C SER A 1024 -43.51 -96.23 -37.07
N THR A 1025 -43.80 -96.67 -38.29
CA THR A 1025 -43.79 -98.09 -38.64
C THR A 1025 -42.38 -98.66 -38.65
N LEU A 1026 -41.36 -97.89 -39.04
CA LEU A 1026 -39.96 -98.28 -38.93
C LEU A 1026 -39.54 -98.39 -37.47
N GLN A 1027 -39.97 -97.49 -36.59
CA GLN A 1027 -39.73 -97.59 -35.14
C GLN A 1027 -40.47 -98.77 -34.52
N GLU A 1028 -41.73 -99.01 -34.88
CA GLU A 1028 -42.48 -100.20 -34.45
C GLU A 1028 -41.79 -101.48 -34.96
N LEU A 1029 -41.37 -101.52 -36.22
CA LEU A 1029 -40.60 -102.64 -36.76
C LEU A 1029 -39.26 -102.79 -36.05
N HIS A 1030 -38.57 -101.71 -35.71
CA HIS A 1030 -37.32 -101.75 -34.94
C HIS A 1030 -37.57 -102.29 -33.53
N GLN A 1031 -38.63 -101.85 -32.85
CA GLN A 1031 -39.02 -102.37 -31.54
C GLN A 1031 -39.43 -103.85 -31.61
N VAL A 1032 -40.15 -104.27 -32.66
CA VAL A 1032 -40.48 -105.68 -32.88
C VAL A 1032 -39.22 -106.50 -33.20
N LEU A 1033 -38.30 -105.97 -33.99
CA LEU A 1033 -37.01 -106.60 -34.28
C LEU A 1033 -36.15 -106.73 -33.02
N ASP A 1034 -36.06 -105.68 -32.20
CA ASP A 1034 -35.35 -105.69 -30.92
C ASP A 1034 -36.01 -106.67 -29.95
N ALA A 1035 -37.35 -106.73 -29.90
CA ALA A 1035 -38.07 -107.71 -29.09
C ALA A 1035 -37.83 -109.15 -29.57
N MET A 1036 -37.87 -109.41 -30.89
CA MET A 1036 -37.55 -110.72 -31.45
C MET A 1036 -36.07 -111.09 -31.27
N GLN A 1037 -35.14 -110.13 -31.35
CA GLN A 1037 -33.73 -110.33 -31.04
C GLN A 1037 -33.51 -110.62 -29.55
N SER A 1038 -34.26 -110.00 -28.64
CA SER A 1038 -34.18 -110.31 -27.20
C SER A 1038 -34.68 -111.73 -26.90
N VAL A 1039 -35.80 -112.16 -27.52
CA VAL A 1039 -36.36 -113.52 -27.35
C VAL A 1039 -35.50 -114.59 -28.04
N ALA A 1040 -34.84 -114.27 -29.16
CA ALA A 1040 -33.89 -115.17 -29.82
C ALA A 1040 -32.49 -115.18 -29.16
N GLY A 1041 -32.12 -114.09 -28.45
CA GLY A 1041 -30.89 -113.97 -27.69
C GLY A 1041 -30.89 -114.79 -26.40
N GLU A 1042 -32.03 -114.89 -25.71
CA GLU A 1042 -32.18 -115.75 -24.52
C GLU A 1042 -32.10 -117.26 -24.84
N GLN A 1043 -32.23 -117.67 -26.11
CA GLN A 1043 -31.95 -119.06 -26.53
C GLN A 1043 -30.45 -119.35 -26.75
N TYR A 1044 -29.58 -118.35 -26.69
CA TYR A 1044 -28.12 -118.57 -26.61
C TYR A 1044 -27.56 -118.43 -25.19
N ASP A 1045 -28.32 -117.91 -24.22
CA ASP A 1045 -27.94 -117.77 -22.79
C ASP A 1045 -28.26 -119.00 -21.91
N ASN A 1046 -28.31 -120.20 -22.51
CA ASN A 1046 -28.24 -121.49 -21.79
C ASN A 1046 -27.22 -122.46 -22.44
N ALA A 1047 -26.09 -121.91 -22.88
CA ALA A 1047 -24.83 -122.64 -23.08
C ALA A 1047 -23.65 -121.84 -22.52
#